data_AF-A0A7X8Q3V6-F1
#
_entry.id   AF-A0A7X8Q3V6-F1
#
_cell.length_a   1.000
_cell.length_b   1.000
_cell.length_c   1.000
_cell.angle_alpha   90.00
_cell.angle_beta   90.00
_cell.angle_gamma   90.00
#
_symmetry.space_group_name_H-M   'P 1'
#
loop_
_entity.id
_entity.type
_entity.pdbx_description
1 polymer ?
#
loop_
_entity_poly.entity_id
_entity_poly.type
_entity_poly.pdbx_seq_one_letter_code
_entity_poly.pdbx_strand_id
1 'polypeptide(L)'
;VDKKDVGMVIHYEISDSLENYIQEAGRAGRDEAISAECFVLYNEEDLNKHFILLNQTKLSIKEIQQVWKAIKDITKFRSKVSQSTLEIARKAGWDDSISEIGTRVTTALAALEEAGYLKRGQNMPKIYANSILSKNAAEAIEKINNSDKFDEKQKMKATRIIKKLFSQKSRKHLNEEGAESRIDYLSDHLGIVKEEVIRIVHLLREERILADAKDLTAYIRKKDNKNRSLSILNSFFRIENFLLTALEDEEKIYNLKELNEQAEKNGCPDVTPNKIRILLNFWAIKNWIKQQPVGYSRNHLAILCLYKKEILEEKLAKRHELAQFIVKYLYEKSKRNAAEDDPLKEEVLVEFSLLELKEEFENILTLVKTTVTLDDVEDALFYLSRIETLKIDGGFLVVYNALTIERLEQDNKKRYKMEDYQKLKQFYENKIQQIHIVGEYARKMISDYKAALQFVDDYFRLNYYSFLNKYFKGSRQNEIKRNITPAKFKQLFGELSPTQLKIINDRESRYIVVAAGPGSGKTRILVHKLAALLLMEDVKHEQLLMVTFSRSSATEFKKRLLKLIGNAANFIEIKTFHSYCFDLLGRVGSLERSNEIIQEATRKIKNGEVEAGRITKTVLVIDEAQDMDADEFALINALMEQNEEMRVIAVGDDDQNIYEFRGASSKYLKSLIVEKQAVMYELVENYRSKGNLIDFTNQFLQVIPNRLKHTPIIPVQRDNGKVKLIRYKSNNLIAPLVDNILSESLAGTTCVLTKTNEEALQITGLLLKNGMQAKLIQSNEGFSLYNLLEVRFFLSQLNLPDSVYVISDDDWANAKQKLAEKFSGSLNLEICMNMIKDFESTNPRSKYKSDLEIYIRESKLEDFFGENIESILVSTIHKAKGREFDNVFLMLDQFHIDTAEAKRLLYVAMTRAKRNLFIHYNGRYLNFIKTEGLQVIDDHQAYRPPSQLAMQLSHKDVWLDYFLSCQNLIFPLTSGDFLRVDGEYCYNAKGQPVLRFSKKFKQEIEAMKQKGYMPKTAKIRFIVYWQKEGSEYEVRIVLPELYFEGTYSI
;
A
#
# COMPACT_ATOMS: atom_id res chain seq x y z
N VAL A 1 -39.49 -7.82 13.14
CA VAL A 1 -40.76 -8.59 13.08
C VAL A 1 -41.56 -8.25 14.33
N ASP A 2 -42.77 -7.74 14.17
CA ASP A 2 -43.64 -7.29 15.26
C ASP A 2 -44.97 -8.07 15.20
N LYS A 3 -44.91 -9.35 15.60
CA LYS A 3 -46.06 -10.28 15.58
C LYS A 3 -46.14 -11.07 16.88
N LYS A 4 -47.36 -11.41 17.31
CA LYS A 4 -47.63 -12.09 18.59
C LYS A 4 -47.51 -13.62 18.52
N ASP A 5 -47.65 -14.19 17.34
CA ASP A 5 -47.76 -15.63 17.05
C ASP A 5 -46.43 -16.27 16.59
N VAL A 6 -45.30 -15.65 16.91
CA VAL A 6 -43.98 -16.19 16.54
C VAL A 6 -43.63 -17.35 17.49
N GLY A 7 -43.78 -18.60 17.00
CA GLY A 7 -43.48 -19.82 17.74
C GLY A 7 -42.05 -20.34 17.63
N MET A 8 -41.24 -19.81 16.70
CA MET A 8 -39.85 -20.23 16.54
C MET A 8 -38.96 -19.08 16.06
N VAL A 9 -37.78 -18.96 16.64
CA VAL A 9 -36.70 -18.04 16.19
C VAL A 9 -35.40 -18.84 16.05
N ILE A 10 -34.74 -18.69 14.91
CA ILE A 10 -33.43 -19.30 14.65
C ILE A 10 -32.44 -18.18 14.36
N HIS A 11 -31.43 -18.05 15.23
CA HIS A 11 -30.31 -17.14 15.03
C HIS A 11 -29.24 -17.85 14.20
N TYR A 12 -29.04 -17.38 12.96
CA TYR A 12 -28.01 -17.89 12.05
C TYR A 12 -26.57 -17.50 12.46
N GLU A 13 -26.44 -16.49 13.33
CA GLU A 13 -25.20 -16.11 14.02
C GLU A 13 -25.55 -15.58 15.42
N ILE A 14 -24.64 -15.68 16.38
CA ILE A 14 -24.86 -15.10 17.72
C ILE A 14 -24.78 -13.57 17.69
N SER A 15 -25.60 -12.89 18.48
CA SER A 15 -25.54 -11.43 18.64
C SER A 15 -24.23 -10.97 19.30
N ASP A 16 -23.90 -9.68 19.17
CA ASP A 16 -22.72 -9.04 19.78
C ASP A 16 -22.84 -8.85 21.31
N SER A 17 -24.04 -8.99 21.86
CA SER A 17 -24.30 -8.91 23.30
C SER A 17 -25.45 -9.82 23.73
N LEU A 18 -25.49 -10.12 25.03
CA LEU A 18 -26.53 -10.96 25.62
C LEU A 18 -27.90 -10.26 25.60
N GLU A 19 -27.93 -8.94 25.77
CA GLU A 19 -29.15 -8.12 25.69
C GLU A 19 -29.76 -8.15 24.29
N ASN A 20 -28.95 -7.97 23.25
CA ASN A 20 -29.42 -8.04 21.88
C ASN A 20 -29.95 -9.43 21.54
N TYR A 21 -29.24 -10.48 21.99
CA TYR A 21 -29.72 -11.85 21.82
C TYR A 21 -31.09 -12.06 22.47
N ILE A 22 -31.27 -11.64 23.72
CA ILE A 22 -32.53 -11.82 24.45
C ILE A 22 -33.65 -10.96 23.87
N GLN A 23 -33.36 -9.74 23.43
CA GLN A 23 -34.35 -8.88 22.79
C GLN A 23 -34.87 -9.49 21.48
N GLU A 24 -33.99 -10.08 20.69
CA GLU A 24 -34.35 -10.76 19.46
C GLU A 24 -35.04 -12.11 19.72
N ALA A 25 -34.56 -12.89 20.70
CA ALA A 25 -35.22 -14.12 21.14
C ALA A 25 -36.63 -13.85 21.69
N GLY A 26 -36.82 -12.75 22.43
CA GLY A 26 -38.10 -12.30 22.98
C GLY A 26 -39.09 -11.78 21.93
N ARG A 27 -38.73 -11.80 20.64
CA ARG A 27 -39.72 -11.69 19.56
C ARG A 27 -40.56 -12.97 19.44
N ALA A 28 -40.02 -14.11 19.87
CA ALA A 28 -40.76 -15.37 20.00
C ALA A 28 -41.58 -15.38 21.30
N GLY A 29 -42.74 -16.04 21.30
CA GLY A 29 -43.52 -16.27 22.53
C GLY A 29 -44.03 -15.00 23.22
N ARG A 30 -44.30 -13.93 22.46
CA ARG A 30 -44.95 -12.71 22.98
C ARG A 30 -46.39 -12.94 23.43
N ASP A 31 -47.04 -13.94 22.85
CA ASP A 31 -48.27 -14.50 23.37
C ASP A 31 -47.91 -15.54 24.44
N GLU A 32 -48.28 -15.25 25.69
CA GLU A 32 -48.04 -16.13 26.85
C GLU A 32 -48.73 -17.51 26.69
N ALA A 33 -49.70 -17.64 25.79
CA ALA A 33 -50.36 -18.90 25.47
C ALA A 33 -49.53 -19.81 24.54
N ILE A 34 -48.42 -19.33 23.98
CA ILE A 34 -47.60 -20.06 23.01
C ILE A 34 -46.25 -20.42 23.63
N SER A 35 -45.92 -21.70 23.63
CA SER A 35 -44.54 -22.15 23.87
C SER A 35 -43.71 -21.92 22.61
N ALA A 36 -42.70 -21.07 22.69
CA ALA A 36 -41.83 -20.77 21.56
C ALA A 36 -40.43 -21.36 21.74
N GLU A 37 -39.83 -21.78 20.63
CA GLU A 37 -38.47 -22.33 20.60
C GLU A 37 -37.47 -21.32 20.03
N CYS A 38 -36.32 -21.17 20.68
CA CYS A 38 -35.25 -20.29 20.20
C CYS A 38 -33.95 -21.08 20.05
N PHE A 39 -33.43 -21.14 18.83
CA PHE A 39 -32.19 -21.83 18.49
C PHE A 39 -31.11 -20.82 18.12
N VAL A 40 -29.86 -21.10 18.52
CA VAL A 40 -28.68 -20.34 18.10
C VAL A 40 -27.72 -21.30 17.40
N LEU A 41 -27.39 -21.00 16.15
CA LEU A 41 -26.26 -21.60 15.48
C LEU A 41 -25.01 -20.84 15.90
N TYR A 42 -24.08 -21.53 16.57
CA TYR A 42 -22.90 -20.91 17.16
C TYR A 42 -21.61 -21.57 16.68
N ASN A 43 -20.72 -20.75 16.12
CA ASN A 43 -19.31 -21.08 15.94
C ASN A 43 -18.47 -20.06 16.73
N GLU A 44 -17.39 -20.51 17.39
CA GLU A 44 -16.50 -19.61 18.12
C GLU A 44 -15.87 -18.53 17.21
N GLU A 45 -15.68 -18.81 15.92
CA GLU A 45 -15.21 -17.83 14.93
C GLU A 45 -16.21 -16.68 14.68
N ASP A 46 -17.50 -16.83 15.02
CA ASP A 46 -18.47 -15.73 14.91
C ASP A 46 -18.17 -14.59 15.89
N LEU A 47 -17.61 -14.91 17.07
CA LEU A 47 -17.14 -13.90 18.02
C LEU A 47 -15.98 -13.09 17.44
N ASN A 48 -15.09 -13.73 16.68
CA ASN A 48 -13.98 -13.03 16.03
C ASN A 48 -14.49 -12.03 14.97
N LYS A 49 -15.58 -12.34 14.26
CA LYS A 49 -16.21 -11.40 13.34
C LYS A 49 -16.70 -10.15 14.07
N HIS A 50 -17.36 -10.31 15.23
CA HIS A 50 -17.81 -9.18 16.05
C HIS A 50 -16.67 -8.31 16.54
N PHE A 51 -15.56 -8.91 16.99
CA PHE A 51 -14.37 -8.15 17.37
C PHE A 51 -13.77 -7.38 16.19
N ILE A 52 -13.72 -7.99 14.99
CA ILE A 52 -13.22 -7.32 13.79
C ILE A 52 -14.12 -6.14 13.41
N LEU A 53 -15.44 -6.33 13.39
CA LEU A 53 -16.42 -5.26 13.11
C LEU A 53 -16.33 -4.13 14.13
N LEU A 54 -16.19 -4.47 15.42
CA LEU A 54 -15.98 -3.48 16.47
C LEU A 54 -14.67 -2.71 16.24
N ASN A 55 -13.57 -3.38 15.87
CA ASN A 55 -12.30 -2.69 15.62
C ASN A 55 -12.35 -1.78 14.37
N GLN A 56 -13.13 -2.15 13.36
CA GLN A 56 -13.34 -1.33 12.15
C GLN A 56 -14.15 -0.06 12.43
N THR A 57 -15.14 -0.12 13.32
CA THR A 57 -16.03 1.01 13.66
C THR A 57 -15.51 1.86 14.81
N LYS A 58 -14.74 1.28 15.73
CA LYS A 58 -14.13 1.95 16.87
C LYS A 58 -13.22 3.09 16.45
N LEU A 59 -13.38 4.25 17.09
CA LEU A 59 -12.47 5.40 16.95
C LEU A 59 -11.43 5.43 18.06
N SER A 60 -10.17 5.52 17.67
CA SER A 60 -9.04 5.79 18.56
C SER A 60 -8.92 7.28 18.87
N ILE A 61 -8.26 7.59 19.99
CA ILE A 61 -7.89 8.98 20.34
C ILE A 61 -7.08 9.67 19.24
N LYS A 62 -6.22 8.92 18.52
CA LYS A 62 -5.40 9.43 17.42
C LYS A 62 -6.26 9.90 16.24
N GLU A 63 -7.30 9.13 15.91
CA GLU A 63 -8.24 9.49 14.84
C GLU A 63 -9.07 10.73 15.19
N ILE A 64 -9.54 10.83 16.42
CA ILE A 64 -10.25 12.04 16.90
C ILE A 64 -9.31 13.24 16.85
N GLN A 65 -8.03 13.06 17.21
CA GLN A 65 -7.02 14.11 17.13
C GLN A 65 -6.70 14.54 15.68
N GLN A 66 -6.75 13.62 14.70
CA GLN A 66 -6.63 13.95 13.28
C GLN A 66 -7.80 14.80 12.80
N VAL A 67 -9.04 14.42 13.17
CA VAL A 67 -10.23 15.23 12.89
C VAL A 67 -10.13 16.58 13.58
N TRP A 68 -9.65 16.65 14.82
CA TRP A 68 -9.41 17.93 15.49
C TRP A 68 -8.39 18.81 14.76
N LYS A 69 -7.28 18.24 14.29
CA LYS A 69 -6.30 18.96 13.46
C LYS A 69 -6.94 19.50 12.19
N ALA A 70 -7.73 18.67 11.50
CA ALA A 70 -8.48 19.07 10.31
C ALA A 70 -9.45 20.23 10.62
N ILE A 71 -10.22 20.14 11.72
CA ILE A 71 -11.11 21.21 12.16
C ILE A 71 -10.31 22.48 12.43
N LYS A 72 -9.17 22.43 13.14
CA LYS A 72 -8.32 23.60 13.37
C LYS A 72 -7.81 24.22 12.07
N ASP A 73 -7.44 23.42 11.09
CA ASP A 73 -6.96 23.90 9.79
C ASP A 73 -8.09 24.54 8.97
N ILE A 74 -9.27 23.92 8.96
CA ILE A 74 -10.47 24.43 8.28
C ILE A 74 -10.95 25.72 8.95
N THR A 75 -10.84 25.81 10.28
CA THR A 75 -11.29 26.95 11.10
C THR A 75 -10.16 27.94 11.44
N LYS A 76 -8.99 27.80 10.81
CA LYS A 76 -7.79 28.61 11.13
C LYS A 76 -8.05 30.12 11.06
N PHE A 77 -8.90 30.53 10.14
CA PHE A 77 -9.23 31.93 9.87
C PHE A 77 -10.66 32.31 10.30
N ARG A 78 -11.51 31.32 10.62
CA ARG A 78 -12.90 31.53 11.03
C ARG A 78 -13.36 30.42 11.97
N SER A 79 -14.01 30.79 13.08
CA SER A 79 -14.51 29.82 14.05
C SER A 79 -15.66 28.97 13.50
N LYS A 80 -16.46 29.48 12.55
CA LYS A 80 -17.62 28.78 12.00
C LYS A 80 -17.49 28.47 10.51
N VAL A 81 -17.74 27.21 10.14
CA VAL A 81 -17.59 26.68 8.77
C VAL A 81 -18.71 25.71 8.41
N SER A 82 -19.00 25.57 7.10
CA SER A 82 -19.84 24.49 6.57
C SER A 82 -18.97 23.53 5.75
N GLN A 83 -18.95 22.25 6.11
CA GLN A 83 -18.15 21.21 5.44
C GLN A 83 -18.87 19.86 5.47
N SER A 84 -18.78 19.08 4.40
CA SER A 84 -19.25 17.69 4.40
C SER A 84 -18.35 16.78 5.25
N THR A 85 -18.88 15.64 5.67
CA THR A 85 -18.09 14.62 6.39
C THR A 85 -16.90 14.13 5.55
N LEU A 86 -17.06 13.99 4.22
CA LEU A 86 -16.00 13.59 3.30
C LEU A 86 -14.88 14.62 3.21
N GLU A 87 -15.20 15.92 3.17
CA GLU A 87 -14.18 16.97 3.13
C GLU A 87 -13.37 17.02 4.42
N ILE A 88 -14.04 16.87 5.57
CA ILE A 88 -13.38 16.77 6.87
C ILE A 88 -12.48 15.53 6.92
N ALA A 89 -12.97 14.39 6.42
CA ALA A 89 -12.20 13.14 6.35
C ALA A 89 -10.93 13.31 5.51
N ARG A 90 -11.04 13.84 4.28
CA ARG A 90 -9.88 14.10 3.42
C ARG A 90 -8.88 15.05 4.07
N LYS A 91 -9.38 16.10 4.74
CA LYS A 91 -8.52 17.04 5.47
C LYS A 91 -7.84 16.40 6.68
N ALA A 92 -8.50 15.43 7.32
CA ALA A 92 -7.93 14.59 8.37
C ALA A 92 -6.94 13.53 7.83
N GLY A 93 -6.79 13.43 6.50
CA GLY A 93 -5.94 12.44 5.85
C GLY A 93 -6.56 11.05 5.83
N TRP A 94 -7.88 10.94 5.86
CA TRP A 94 -8.61 9.68 5.76
C TRP A 94 -8.92 9.38 4.29
N ASP A 95 -8.74 8.12 3.90
CA ASP A 95 -8.92 7.62 2.53
C ASP A 95 -10.42 7.46 2.19
N ASP A 96 -10.85 7.94 1.02
CA ASP A 96 -12.24 7.84 0.52
C ASP A 96 -12.74 6.38 0.42
N SER A 97 -11.86 5.37 0.41
CA SER A 97 -12.21 3.95 0.40
C SER A 97 -12.54 3.35 1.77
N ILE A 98 -12.46 4.14 2.85
CA ILE A 98 -12.85 3.70 4.19
C ILE A 98 -14.36 3.46 4.23
N SER A 99 -14.77 2.23 4.58
CA SER A 99 -16.18 1.91 4.82
C SER A 99 -16.74 2.80 5.93
N GLU A 100 -17.94 3.35 5.72
CA GLU A 100 -18.64 4.20 6.70
C GLU A 100 -17.85 5.43 7.19
N ILE A 101 -16.98 5.99 6.35
CA ILE A 101 -16.17 7.18 6.68
C ILE A 101 -17.01 8.34 7.25
N GLY A 102 -18.23 8.53 6.73
CA GLY A 102 -19.16 9.54 7.21
C GLY A 102 -19.59 9.33 8.66
N THR A 103 -19.90 8.09 9.04
CA THR A 103 -20.25 7.71 10.42
C THR A 103 -19.07 7.94 11.36
N ARG A 104 -17.85 7.57 10.94
CA ARG A 104 -16.62 7.78 11.71
C ARG A 104 -16.35 9.26 11.95
N VAL A 105 -16.44 10.11 10.93
CA VAL A 105 -16.27 11.56 11.11
C VAL A 105 -17.33 12.12 12.04
N THR A 106 -18.59 11.71 11.86
CA THR A 106 -19.70 12.18 12.71
C THR A 106 -19.50 11.81 14.17
N THR A 107 -19.00 10.60 14.44
CA THR A 107 -18.69 10.12 15.80
C THR A 107 -17.50 10.85 16.40
N ALA A 108 -16.45 11.13 15.62
CA ALA A 108 -15.32 11.94 16.07
C ALA A 108 -15.73 13.38 16.41
N LEU A 109 -16.60 13.98 15.59
CA LEU A 109 -17.17 15.30 15.87
C LEU A 109 -18.05 15.30 17.12
N ALA A 110 -18.84 14.24 17.34
CA ALA A 110 -19.63 14.08 18.56
C ALA A 110 -18.74 14.00 19.81
N ALA A 111 -17.63 13.26 19.74
CA ALA A 111 -16.68 13.16 20.86
C ALA A 111 -15.99 14.50 21.17
N LEU A 112 -15.67 15.29 20.14
CA LEU A 112 -15.13 16.64 20.29
C LEU A 112 -16.17 17.62 20.86
N GLU A 113 -17.43 17.48 20.44
CA GLU A 113 -18.55 18.29 20.96
C GLU A 113 -18.84 17.99 22.43
N GLU A 114 -18.89 16.72 22.83
CA GLU A 114 -19.11 16.32 24.22
C GLU A 114 -17.98 16.84 25.14
N ALA A 115 -16.74 16.90 24.64
CA ALA A 115 -15.60 17.48 25.35
C ALA A 115 -15.53 19.03 25.27
N GLY A 116 -16.47 19.68 24.56
CA GLY A 116 -16.57 21.13 24.48
C GLY A 116 -15.59 21.82 23.52
N TYR A 117 -14.94 21.08 22.61
CA TYR A 117 -13.98 21.65 21.64
C TYR A 117 -14.70 22.39 20.50
N LEU A 118 -15.88 21.91 20.13
CA LEU A 118 -16.69 22.43 19.03
C LEU A 118 -18.17 22.28 19.33
N LYS A 119 -19.01 22.89 18.50
CA LYS A 119 -20.45 22.72 18.47
C LYS A 119 -20.90 22.41 17.05
N ARG A 120 -21.75 21.38 16.90
CA ARG A 120 -22.39 21.07 15.61
C ARG A 120 -23.69 21.88 15.49
N GLY A 121 -23.91 22.44 14.30
CA GLY A 121 -25.18 23.06 13.91
C GLY A 121 -25.94 22.17 12.93
N GLN A 122 -27.27 22.34 12.87
CA GLN A 122 -28.05 21.79 11.77
C GLN A 122 -27.61 22.44 10.45
N ASN A 123 -27.68 21.69 9.34
CA ASN A 123 -27.43 22.24 8.01
C ASN A 123 -28.55 23.24 7.66
N MET A 124 -28.35 24.51 8.03
CA MET A 124 -29.30 25.58 7.77
C MET A 124 -28.90 26.29 6.47
N PRO A 125 -29.58 26.02 5.34
CA PRO A 125 -29.36 26.76 4.11
C PRO A 125 -29.59 28.25 4.34
N LYS A 126 -28.58 29.08 4.10
CA LYS A 126 -28.72 30.55 4.16
C LYS A 126 -29.27 31.13 2.84
N ILE A 127 -30.09 30.40 2.11
CA ILE A 127 -30.79 30.99 0.95
C ILE A 127 -32.10 31.57 1.43
N TYR A 128 -32.25 32.86 1.23
CA TYR A 128 -33.46 33.59 1.53
C TYR A 128 -34.10 34.06 0.24
N ALA A 129 -35.41 33.89 0.12
CA ALA A 129 -36.22 34.59 -0.87
C ALA A 129 -36.61 35.98 -0.30
N ASN A 130 -35.60 36.78 0.04
CA ASN A 130 -35.77 38.09 0.65
C ASN A 130 -36.07 39.18 -0.40
N SER A 131 -36.61 40.30 0.08
CA SER A 131 -36.85 41.53 -0.70
C SER A 131 -37.71 41.35 -1.96
N ILE A 132 -39.02 41.31 -1.77
CA ILE A 132 -39.99 41.30 -2.88
C ILE A 132 -40.00 42.69 -3.55
N LEU A 133 -39.69 42.73 -4.86
CA LEU A 133 -39.64 43.95 -5.66
C LEU A 133 -41.02 44.35 -6.22
N SER A 134 -41.90 43.38 -6.47
CA SER A 134 -43.28 43.63 -6.88
C SER A 134 -44.08 44.32 -5.77
N LYS A 135 -44.97 45.25 -6.12
CA LYS A 135 -45.74 46.07 -5.16
C LYS A 135 -46.72 45.22 -4.37
N ASN A 136 -47.33 44.23 -5.00
CA ASN A 136 -48.30 43.31 -4.40
C ASN A 136 -48.22 41.90 -5.02
N ALA A 137 -48.91 40.94 -4.41
CA ALA A 137 -48.92 39.55 -4.88
C ALA A 137 -49.56 39.39 -6.26
N ALA A 138 -50.55 40.22 -6.62
CA ALA A 138 -51.21 40.13 -7.92
C ALA A 138 -50.26 40.50 -9.07
N GLU A 139 -49.49 41.58 -8.92
CA GLU A 139 -48.46 42.01 -9.89
C GLU A 139 -47.37 40.94 -10.06
N ALA A 140 -46.92 40.34 -8.94
CA ALA A 140 -45.94 39.26 -8.99
C ALA A 140 -46.47 38.01 -9.73
N ILE A 141 -47.73 37.64 -9.49
CA ILE A 141 -48.38 36.50 -10.16
C ILE A 141 -48.60 36.77 -11.64
N GLU A 142 -48.98 38.00 -12.01
CA GLU A 142 -49.14 38.41 -13.41
C GLU A 142 -47.80 38.32 -14.16
N LYS A 143 -46.70 38.80 -13.55
CA LYS A 143 -45.35 38.65 -14.10
C LYS A 143 -44.92 37.19 -14.27
N ILE A 144 -45.24 36.32 -13.31
CA ILE A 144 -44.97 34.86 -13.42
C ILE A 144 -45.72 34.25 -14.59
N ASN A 145 -47.01 34.55 -14.72
CA ASN A 145 -47.86 33.93 -15.74
C ASN A 145 -47.49 34.39 -17.16
N ASN A 146 -47.06 35.65 -17.31
CA ASN A 146 -46.66 36.25 -18.57
C ASN A 146 -45.19 35.99 -18.94
N SER A 147 -44.38 35.40 -18.05
CA SER A 147 -42.99 35.06 -18.35
C SER A 147 -42.91 33.72 -19.10
N ASP A 148 -42.15 33.73 -20.20
CA ASP A 148 -41.82 32.53 -20.97
C ASP A 148 -40.75 31.66 -20.30
N LYS A 149 -40.17 32.11 -19.18
CA LYS A 149 -39.10 31.38 -18.46
C LYS A 149 -39.63 30.32 -17.49
N PHE A 150 -40.92 30.35 -17.16
CA PHE A 150 -41.56 29.37 -16.29
C PHE A 150 -42.38 28.38 -17.10
N ASP A 151 -42.24 27.08 -16.84
CA ASP A 151 -43.21 26.09 -17.30
C ASP A 151 -44.51 26.13 -16.46
N GLU A 152 -45.58 25.48 -16.92
CA GLU A 152 -46.88 25.52 -16.22
C GLU A 152 -46.85 24.97 -14.78
N LYS A 153 -46.02 23.96 -14.50
CA LYS A 153 -45.86 23.44 -13.13
C LYS A 153 -45.08 24.42 -12.25
N GLN A 154 -44.05 25.06 -12.81
CA GLN A 154 -43.25 26.08 -12.16
C GLN A 154 -44.08 27.33 -11.88
N LYS A 155 -44.93 27.79 -12.81
CA LYS A 155 -45.85 28.93 -12.59
C LYS A 155 -46.78 28.69 -11.39
N MET A 156 -47.37 27.49 -11.29
CA MET A 156 -48.19 27.12 -10.13
C MET A 156 -47.40 27.16 -8.81
N LYS A 157 -46.20 26.55 -8.78
CA LYS A 157 -45.37 26.48 -7.58
C LYS A 157 -44.79 27.86 -7.20
N ALA A 158 -44.39 28.67 -8.18
CA ALA A 158 -43.95 30.05 -8.00
C ALA A 158 -45.04 30.94 -7.42
N THR A 159 -46.29 30.79 -7.91
CA THR A 159 -47.46 31.46 -7.34
C THR A 159 -47.67 31.08 -5.87
N ARG A 160 -47.51 29.81 -5.50
CA ARG A 160 -47.61 29.34 -4.11
C ARG A 160 -46.51 29.94 -3.23
N ILE A 161 -45.27 29.99 -3.73
CA ILE A 161 -44.13 30.60 -3.03
C ILE A 161 -44.34 32.10 -2.82
N ILE A 162 -44.73 32.85 -3.85
CA ILE A 162 -45.00 34.29 -3.76
C ILE A 162 -46.15 34.58 -2.78
N LYS A 163 -47.26 33.83 -2.85
CA LYS A 163 -48.36 33.98 -1.87
C LYS A 163 -47.89 33.78 -0.44
N LYS A 164 -47.04 32.76 -0.20
CA LYS A 164 -46.47 32.48 1.12
C LYS A 164 -45.57 33.62 1.59
N LEU A 165 -44.66 34.12 0.75
CA LEU A 165 -43.76 35.23 1.09
C LEU A 165 -44.51 36.53 1.40
N PHE A 166 -45.54 36.88 0.63
CA PHE A 166 -46.40 38.04 0.92
C PHE A 166 -47.21 37.85 2.22
N SER A 167 -47.70 36.64 2.50
CA SER A 167 -48.44 36.34 3.74
C SER A 167 -47.59 36.47 5.01
N GLN A 168 -46.27 36.30 4.90
CA GLN A 168 -45.34 36.49 6.01
C GLN A 168 -44.86 37.94 6.13
N LYS A 169 -44.76 38.67 5.01
CA LYS A 169 -44.49 40.12 5.01
C LYS A 169 -45.57 40.91 5.76
N SER A 170 -46.85 40.52 5.66
CA SER A 170 -47.95 41.20 6.37
C SER A 170 -47.93 40.96 7.90
N ARG A 171 -47.36 39.85 8.38
CA ARG A 171 -47.21 39.54 9.82
C ARG A 171 -46.08 40.30 10.52
N LYS A 172 -45.13 40.85 9.75
CA LYS A 172 -44.00 41.68 10.23
C LYS A 172 -44.44 42.97 10.94
N HIS A 173 -45.70 43.41 10.73
CA HIS A 173 -46.26 44.58 11.40
C HIS A 173 -46.86 44.30 12.79
N LEU A 174 -46.88 43.04 13.26
CA LEU A 174 -47.54 42.66 14.51
C LEU A 174 -46.59 42.12 15.60
N ASN A 175 -45.48 41.48 15.26
CA ASN A 175 -44.45 40.99 16.19
C ASN A 175 -43.06 41.31 15.63
N GLU A 176 -42.11 41.78 16.46
CA GLU A 176 -40.75 42.23 16.08
C GLU A 176 -39.83 41.14 15.47
N GLU A 177 -40.33 39.94 15.19
CA GLU A 177 -39.58 38.88 14.50
C GLU A 177 -39.58 39.12 12.97
N GLY A 178 -38.42 38.99 12.34
CA GLY A 178 -38.26 39.14 10.89
C GLY A 178 -39.13 38.15 10.10
N ALA A 179 -39.55 38.53 8.88
CA ALA A 179 -40.28 37.63 8.00
C ALA A 179 -39.39 36.44 7.57
N GLU A 180 -39.74 35.23 8.03
CA GLU A 180 -39.01 33.99 7.74
C GLU A 180 -39.15 33.60 6.26
N SER A 181 -38.09 33.83 5.47
CA SER A 181 -38.07 33.61 4.02
C SER A 181 -37.04 32.55 3.57
N ARG A 182 -36.55 31.72 4.49
CA ARG A 182 -35.61 30.64 4.16
C ARG A 182 -36.25 29.57 3.27
N ILE A 183 -35.45 29.01 2.39
CA ILE A 183 -35.88 28.01 1.41
C ILE A 183 -36.28 26.66 2.04
N ASP A 184 -35.60 26.20 3.08
CA ASP A 184 -35.99 24.99 3.83
C ASP A 184 -37.37 25.15 4.46
N TYR A 185 -37.60 26.30 5.11
CA TYR A 185 -38.91 26.64 5.67
C TYR A 185 -40.00 26.65 4.59
N LEU A 186 -39.74 27.25 3.42
CA LEU A 186 -40.68 27.24 2.29
C LEU A 186 -40.92 25.82 1.75
N SER A 187 -39.87 25.01 1.64
CA SER A 187 -39.93 23.62 1.17
C SER A 187 -40.84 22.79 2.06
N ASP A 188 -40.59 22.80 3.38
CA ASP A 188 -41.36 22.03 4.37
C ASP A 188 -42.83 22.47 4.42
N HIS A 189 -43.09 23.78 4.44
CA HIS A 189 -44.45 24.31 4.59
C HIS A 189 -45.29 24.22 3.31
N LEU A 190 -44.65 24.18 2.14
CA LEU A 190 -45.35 24.05 0.86
C LEU A 190 -45.35 22.60 0.35
N GLY A 191 -44.62 21.69 0.99
CA GLY A 191 -44.43 20.31 0.51
C GLY A 191 -43.78 20.28 -0.87
N ILE A 192 -42.92 21.24 -1.18
CA ILE A 192 -42.20 21.33 -2.45
C ILE A 192 -40.78 20.87 -2.19
N VAL A 193 -40.24 20.01 -3.05
CA VAL A 193 -38.86 19.52 -2.95
C VAL A 193 -37.89 20.70 -2.97
N LYS A 194 -36.89 20.69 -2.08
CA LYS A 194 -36.02 21.83 -1.80
C LYS A 194 -35.31 22.37 -3.05
N GLU A 195 -34.78 21.48 -3.89
CA GLU A 195 -34.13 21.81 -5.16
C GLU A 195 -35.08 22.54 -6.12
N GLU A 196 -36.36 22.21 -6.06
CA GLU A 196 -37.38 22.85 -6.88
C GLU A 196 -37.76 24.24 -6.36
N VAL A 197 -37.79 24.43 -5.03
CA VAL A 197 -37.95 25.77 -4.43
C VAL A 197 -36.78 26.68 -4.81
N ILE A 198 -35.55 26.17 -4.78
CA ILE A 198 -34.33 26.90 -5.19
C ILE A 198 -34.46 27.37 -6.64
N ARG A 199 -34.76 26.46 -7.57
CA ARG A 199 -34.93 26.79 -9.00
C ARG A 199 -35.99 27.86 -9.23
N ILE A 200 -37.13 27.76 -8.56
CA ILE A 200 -38.21 28.74 -8.70
C ILE A 200 -37.81 30.10 -8.11
N VAL A 201 -37.14 30.14 -6.96
CA VAL A 201 -36.63 31.40 -6.38
C VAL A 201 -35.63 32.07 -7.33
N HIS A 202 -34.77 31.30 -8.01
CA HIS A 202 -33.88 31.85 -9.04
C HIS A 202 -34.63 32.43 -10.23
N LEU A 203 -35.63 31.74 -10.78
CA LEU A 203 -36.47 32.28 -11.86
C LEU A 203 -37.20 33.56 -11.43
N LEU A 204 -37.67 33.63 -10.18
CA LEU A 204 -38.29 34.84 -9.62
C LEU A 204 -37.29 36.00 -9.49
N ARG A 205 -36.01 35.73 -9.21
CA ARG A 205 -34.94 36.76 -9.23
C ARG A 205 -34.65 37.20 -10.67
N GLU A 206 -34.58 36.27 -11.63
CA GLU A 206 -34.37 36.60 -13.05
C GLU A 206 -35.47 37.49 -13.64
N GLU A 207 -36.74 37.27 -13.27
CA GLU A 207 -37.87 38.12 -13.66
C GLU A 207 -37.99 39.40 -12.82
N ARG A 208 -37.00 39.67 -11.95
CA ARG A 208 -36.98 40.84 -11.04
C ARG A 208 -38.24 40.97 -10.19
N ILE A 209 -38.84 39.83 -9.81
CA ILE A 209 -39.95 39.74 -8.86
C ILE A 209 -39.41 39.72 -7.43
N LEU A 210 -38.30 39.00 -7.23
CA LEU A 210 -37.47 39.05 -6.02
C LEU A 210 -36.19 39.82 -6.31
N ALA A 211 -35.65 40.50 -5.31
CA ALA A 211 -34.35 41.15 -5.43
C ALA A 211 -33.24 40.09 -5.51
N ASP A 212 -32.15 40.47 -6.16
CA ASP A 212 -30.96 39.65 -6.19
C ASP A 212 -30.24 39.71 -4.84
N ALA A 213 -30.37 38.63 -4.06
CA ALA A 213 -29.68 38.51 -2.79
C ALA A 213 -28.25 38.03 -3.07
N LYS A 214 -27.25 38.79 -2.62
CA LYS A 214 -25.84 38.37 -2.65
C LYS A 214 -25.57 37.30 -1.58
N ASP A 215 -26.21 36.15 -1.75
CA ASP A 215 -26.27 35.04 -0.79
C ASP A 215 -25.09 34.07 -0.88
N LEU A 216 -24.11 34.35 -1.75
CA LEU A 216 -22.85 33.64 -1.87
C LEU A 216 -21.69 34.53 -1.44
N THR A 217 -20.67 33.91 -0.84
CA THR A 217 -19.46 34.60 -0.40
C THR A 217 -18.23 33.85 -0.87
N ALA A 218 -17.32 34.54 -1.55
CA ALA A 218 -16.01 34.04 -1.90
C ALA A 218 -14.98 34.58 -0.92
N TYR A 219 -14.10 33.70 -0.46
CA TYR A 219 -13.02 34.04 0.46
C TYR A 219 -11.73 34.15 -0.33
N ILE A 220 -11.21 35.37 -0.42
CA ILE A 220 -9.96 35.66 -1.14
C ILE A 220 -8.92 36.14 -0.15
N ARG A 221 -7.80 35.42 -0.01
CA ARG A 221 -6.72 35.86 0.88
C ARG A 221 -5.99 37.06 0.28
N LYS A 222 -5.63 38.04 1.13
CA LYS A 222 -4.88 39.23 0.69
C LYS A 222 -3.52 38.87 0.06
N LYS A 223 -2.92 37.75 0.46
CA LYS A 223 -1.64 37.22 -0.07
C LYS A 223 -1.81 36.32 -1.30
N ASP A 224 -3.01 35.86 -1.62
CA ASP A 224 -3.23 34.98 -2.77
C ASP A 224 -3.21 35.79 -4.07
N ASN A 225 -2.49 35.28 -5.07
CA ASN A 225 -2.40 35.91 -6.37
C ASN A 225 -3.42 35.27 -7.33
N LYS A 226 -4.20 36.10 -8.04
CA LYS A 226 -5.07 35.70 -9.17
C LYS A 226 -4.37 34.70 -10.11
N ASN A 227 -3.09 34.94 -10.40
CA ASN A 227 -2.30 34.09 -11.31
C ASN A 227 -2.10 32.66 -10.79
N ARG A 228 -2.05 32.46 -9.47
CA ARG A 228 -1.96 31.13 -8.85
C ARG A 228 -3.25 30.35 -9.05
N SER A 229 -4.40 30.95 -8.75
CA SER A 229 -5.71 30.34 -8.97
C SER A 229 -5.93 30.00 -10.44
N LEU A 230 -5.55 30.91 -11.35
CA LEU A 230 -5.61 30.66 -12.80
C LEU A 230 -4.66 29.54 -13.24
N SER A 231 -3.46 29.45 -12.66
CA SER A 231 -2.51 28.36 -12.96
C SER A 231 -3.06 27.00 -12.54
N ILE A 232 -3.70 26.88 -11.37
CA ILE A 232 -4.37 25.65 -10.92
C ILE A 232 -5.50 25.30 -11.89
N LEU A 233 -6.38 26.25 -12.20
CA LEU A 233 -7.48 26.05 -13.14
C LEU A 233 -7.00 25.57 -14.52
N ASN A 234 -5.94 26.18 -15.05
CA ASN A 234 -5.36 25.79 -16.34
C ASN A 234 -4.69 24.40 -16.28
N SER A 235 -4.08 24.04 -15.15
CA SER A 235 -3.51 22.70 -14.92
C SER A 235 -4.61 21.63 -15.01
N PHE A 236 -5.72 21.82 -14.30
CA PHE A 236 -6.86 20.89 -14.36
C PHE A 236 -7.50 20.82 -15.76
N PHE A 237 -7.64 21.95 -16.45
CA PHE A 237 -8.18 21.97 -17.80
C PHE A 237 -7.33 21.17 -18.80
N ARG A 238 -5.99 21.24 -18.71
CA ARG A 238 -5.11 20.39 -19.54
C ARG A 238 -5.34 18.90 -19.28
N ILE A 239 -5.51 18.51 -18.01
CA ILE A 239 -5.78 17.11 -17.64
C ILE A 239 -7.16 16.68 -18.17
N GLU A 240 -8.17 17.54 -18.10
CA GLU A 240 -9.50 17.23 -18.66
C GLU A 240 -9.47 17.01 -20.18
N ASN A 241 -8.73 17.84 -20.93
CA ASN A 241 -8.57 17.66 -22.38
C ASN A 241 -7.82 16.37 -22.71
N PHE A 242 -6.82 16.00 -21.90
CA PHE A 242 -6.18 14.70 -22.02
C PHE A 242 -7.18 13.55 -21.76
N LEU A 243 -7.97 13.61 -20.68
CA LEU A 243 -8.94 12.58 -20.34
C LEU A 243 -10.04 12.44 -21.41
N LEU A 244 -10.53 13.55 -21.97
CA LEU A 244 -11.48 13.54 -23.08
C LEU A 244 -10.93 12.76 -24.30
N THR A 245 -9.63 12.93 -24.56
CA THR A 245 -8.94 12.21 -25.64
C THR A 245 -8.75 10.74 -25.30
N ALA A 246 -8.33 10.43 -24.07
CA ALA A 246 -7.93 9.09 -23.63
C ALA A 246 -9.10 8.14 -23.31
N LEU A 247 -10.24 8.66 -22.83
CA LEU A 247 -11.41 7.85 -22.52
C LEU A 247 -12.17 7.47 -23.79
N GLU A 248 -12.73 6.26 -23.84
CA GLU A 248 -13.53 5.73 -24.95
C GLU A 248 -15.02 5.89 -24.66
N ASP A 249 -15.85 5.84 -25.71
CA ASP A 249 -17.30 5.99 -25.58
C ASP A 249 -17.95 4.75 -24.92
N GLU A 250 -17.35 3.57 -25.12
CA GLU A 250 -17.79 2.31 -24.53
C GLU A 250 -17.25 2.11 -23.11
N GLU A 251 -17.90 1.23 -22.33
CA GLU A 251 -17.44 0.91 -20.97
C GLU A 251 -16.07 0.21 -21.03
N LYS A 252 -15.05 0.84 -20.43
CA LYS A 252 -13.69 0.33 -20.40
C LYS A 252 -13.06 0.52 -19.03
N ILE A 253 -12.17 -0.41 -18.66
CA ILE A 253 -11.45 -0.35 -17.39
C ILE A 253 -10.14 0.40 -17.61
N TYR A 254 -9.93 1.45 -16.84
CA TYR A 254 -8.72 2.25 -16.88
C TYR A 254 -7.91 2.07 -15.62
N ASN A 255 -6.59 1.94 -15.79
CA ASN A 255 -5.64 2.04 -14.69
C ASN A 255 -5.24 3.51 -14.48
N LEU A 256 -5.57 4.07 -13.32
CA LEU A 256 -5.28 5.46 -12.96
C LEU A 256 -3.79 5.82 -13.05
N LYS A 257 -2.88 4.87 -12.83
CA LYS A 257 -1.44 5.12 -12.94
C LYS A 257 -0.99 5.21 -14.39
N GLU A 258 -1.51 4.36 -15.25
CA GLU A 258 -1.22 4.39 -16.69
C GLU A 258 -1.76 5.68 -17.30
N LEU A 259 -3.00 6.08 -16.94
CA LEU A 259 -3.55 7.38 -17.33
C LEU A 259 -2.69 8.54 -16.82
N ASN A 260 -2.15 8.46 -15.60
CA ASN A 260 -1.26 9.47 -15.05
C ASN A 260 0.04 9.60 -15.85
N GLU A 261 0.70 8.47 -16.19
CA GLU A 261 1.91 8.50 -17.01
C GLU A 261 1.64 9.00 -18.44
N GLN A 262 0.52 8.61 -19.03
CA GLN A 262 0.12 9.09 -20.35
C GLN A 262 -0.16 10.60 -20.32
N ALA A 263 -0.83 11.11 -19.28
CA ALA A 263 -1.06 12.54 -19.10
C ALA A 263 0.26 13.33 -18.96
N GLU A 264 1.21 12.83 -18.17
CA GLU A 264 2.54 13.44 -17.97
C GLU A 264 3.28 13.54 -19.32
N LYS A 265 3.28 12.46 -20.11
CA LYS A 265 3.86 12.43 -21.47
C LYS A 265 3.16 13.36 -22.46
N ASN A 266 1.85 13.57 -22.31
CA ASN A 266 1.05 14.47 -23.15
C ASN A 266 1.02 15.93 -22.63
N GLY A 267 2.02 16.35 -21.86
CA GLY A 267 2.20 17.76 -21.48
C GLY A 267 1.44 18.21 -20.23
N CYS A 268 1.04 17.30 -19.35
CA CYS A 268 0.49 17.60 -18.03
C CYS A 268 1.55 17.39 -16.92
N PRO A 269 2.48 18.32 -16.68
CA PRO A 269 3.63 18.11 -15.79
C PRO A 269 3.25 17.91 -14.30
N ASP A 270 2.15 18.52 -13.86
CA ASP A 270 1.69 18.47 -12.47
C ASP A 270 0.54 17.48 -12.26
N VAL A 271 0.32 16.54 -13.19
CA VAL A 271 -0.74 15.54 -13.07
C VAL A 271 -0.44 14.59 -11.91
N THR A 272 -1.50 14.20 -11.20
CA THR A 272 -1.45 13.14 -10.20
C THR A 272 -2.68 12.25 -10.33
N PRO A 273 -2.62 10.98 -9.88
CA PRO A 273 -3.81 10.13 -9.86
C PRO A 273 -4.98 10.74 -9.07
N ASN A 274 -4.69 11.56 -8.05
CA ASN A 274 -5.71 12.27 -7.29
C ASN A 274 -6.38 13.38 -8.12
N LYS A 275 -5.61 14.18 -8.89
CA LYS A 275 -6.19 15.17 -9.80
C LYS A 275 -7.11 14.51 -10.83
N ILE A 276 -6.69 13.38 -11.42
CA ILE A 276 -7.52 12.58 -12.32
C ILE A 276 -8.80 12.12 -11.61
N ARG A 277 -8.69 11.58 -10.40
CA ARG A 277 -9.84 11.13 -9.60
C ARG A 277 -10.81 12.26 -9.26
N ILE A 278 -10.32 13.45 -8.91
CA ILE A 278 -11.17 14.63 -8.67
C ILE A 278 -12.01 14.95 -9.90
N LEU A 279 -11.38 14.93 -11.09
CA LEU A 279 -12.06 15.20 -12.36
C LEU A 279 -13.10 14.12 -12.70
N LEU A 280 -12.72 12.84 -12.63
CA LEU A 280 -13.66 11.73 -12.89
C LEU A 280 -14.83 11.72 -11.91
N ASN A 281 -14.58 11.99 -10.62
CA ASN A 281 -15.64 12.14 -9.63
C ASN A 281 -16.56 13.33 -9.95
N PHE A 282 -16.01 14.47 -10.38
CA PHE A 282 -16.82 15.60 -10.82
C PHE A 282 -17.70 15.21 -12.02
N TRP A 283 -17.11 14.59 -13.05
CA TRP A 283 -17.83 14.15 -14.24
C TRP A 283 -18.94 13.14 -13.89
N ALA A 284 -18.69 12.25 -12.93
CA ALA A 284 -19.68 11.29 -12.44
C ALA A 284 -20.82 11.97 -11.66
N ILE A 285 -20.51 12.93 -10.77
CA ILE A 285 -21.54 13.72 -10.05
C ILE A 285 -22.44 14.48 -11.04
N LYS A 286 -21.85 14.99 -12.12
CA LYS A 286 -22.58 15.68 -13.18
C LYS A 286 -23.28 14.74 -14.16
N ASN A 287 -23.21 13.42 -13.95
CA ASN A 287 -23.72 12.39 -14.85
C ASN A 287 -23.17 12.50 -16.29
N TRP A 288 -21.93 12.98 -16.45
CA TRP A 288 -21.25 12.98 -17.75
C TRP A 288 -20.63 11.63 -18.05
N ILE A 289 -20.23 10.91 -17.00
CA ILE A 289 -19.75 9.53 -17.05
C ILE A 289 -20.46 8.70 -15.99
N LYS A 290 -20.47 7.38 -16.16
CA LYS A 290 -20.59 6.43 -15.06
C LYS A 290 -19.21 5.88 -14.74
N GLN A 291 -18.93 5.68 -13.46
CA GLN A 291 -17.72 5.00 -13.04
C GLN A 291 -17.99 4.01 -11.91
N GLN A 292 -17.28 2.89 -11.91
CA GLN A 292 -17.32 1.90 -10.83
C GLN A 292 -15.91 1.36 -10.55
N PRO A 293 -15.50 1.24 -9.27
CA PRO A 293 -14.26 0.55 -8.93
C PRO A 293 -14.34 -0.93 -9.28
N VAL A 294 -13.26 -1.48 -9.85
CA VAL A 294 -13.22 -2.89 -10.27
C VAL A 294 -12.52 -3.75 -9.22
N GLY A 295 -13.27 -4.67 -8.62
CA GLY A 295 -12.76 -5.61 -7.62
C GLY A 295 -12.19 -4.91 -6.39
N TYR A 296 -11.05 -5.40 -5.89
CA TYR A 296 -10.34 -4.83 -4.73
C TYR A 296 -9.24 -3.83 -5.13
N SER A 297 -9.07 -3.55 -6.43
CA SER A 297 -7.97 -2.71 -6.90
C SER A 297 -8.35 -1.23 -6.86
N ARG A 298 -7.59 -0.44 -6.10
CA ARG A 298 -7.81 1.02 -5.97
C ARG A 298 -7.42 1.82 -7.23
N ASN A 299 -6.71 1.19 -8.16
CA ASN A 299 -6.19 1.85 -9.36
C ASN A 299 -7.03 1.56 -10.61
N HIS A 300 -7.96 0.61 -10.57
CA HIS A 300 -8.78 0.23 -11.73
C HIS A 300 -10.21 0.75 -11.60
N LEU A 301 -10.64 1.55 -12.56
CA LEU A 301 -12.00 2.10 -12.66
C LEU A 301 -12.62 1.69 -13.99
N ALA A 302 -13.77 1.04 -13.96
CA ALA A 302 -14.64 0.91 -15.12
C ALA A 302 -15.29 2.28 -15.36
N ILE A 303 -15.17 2.83 -16.57
CA ILE A 303 -15.68 4.14 -16.94
C ILE A 303 -16.49 3.98 -18.22
N LEU A 304 -17.68 4.58 -18.23
CA LEU A 304 -18.57 4.67 -19.39
C LEU A 304 -18.94 6.14 -19.63
N CYS A 305 -18.67 6.66 -20.82
CA CYS A 305 -19.08 8.02 -21.20
C CYS A 305 -20.58 8.06 -21.53
N LEU A 306 -21.32 8.99 -20.92
CA LEU A 306 -22.77 9.15 -21.14
C LEU A 306 -23.10 10.16 -22.24
N TYR A 307 -22.12 10.95 -22.68
CA TYR A 307 -22.21 11.91 -23.76
C TYR A 307 -21.15 11.61 -24.81
N LYS A 308 -21.44 11.98 -26.07
CA LYS A 308 -20.44 11.98 -27.14
C LYS A 308 -19.33 12.99 -26.84
N LYS A 309 -18.11 12.71 -27.30
CA LYS A 309 -16.92 13.53 -27.03
C LYS A 309 -17.09 14.98 -27.45
N GLU A 310 -17.71 15.25 -28.60
CA GLU A 310 -17.88 16.62 -29.10
C GLU A 310 -18.74 17.46 -28.15
N ILE A 311 -19.81 16.88 -27.60
CA ILE A 311 -20.70 17.55 -26.64
C ILE A 311 -19.96 17.77 -25.31
N LEU A 312 -19.15 16.80 -24.89
CA LEU A 312 -18.37 16.91 -23.67
C LEU A 312 -17.29 17.98 -23.80
N GLU A 313 -16.63 18.08 -24.96
CA GLU A 313 -15.66 19.12 -25.29
C GLU A 313 -16.26 20.53 -25.15
N GLU A 314 -17.42 20.76 -25.76
CA GLU A 314 -18.14 22.05 -25.66
C GLU A 314 -18.49 22.39 -24.20
N LYS A 315 -18.97 21.41 -23.43
CA LYS A 315 -19.28 21.59 -21.99
C LYS A 315 -18.03 21.95 -21.19
N LEU A 316 -16.91 21.27 -21.42
CA LEU A 316 -15.63 21.52 -20.74
C LEU A 316 -15.09 22.90 -21.07
N ALA A 317 -15.11 23.30 -22.35
CA ALA A 317 -14.66 24.60 -22.81
C ALA A 317 -15.51 25.74 -22.21
N LYS A 318 -16.85 25.62 -22.29
CA LYS A 318 -17.79 26.59 -21.72
C LYS A 318 -17.56 26.77 -20.21
N ARG A 319 -17.45 25.66 -19.46
CA ARG A 319 -17.19 25.71 -18.01
C ARG A 319 -15.82 26.30 -17.69
N HIS A 320 -14.79 26.00 -18.49
CA HIS A 320 -13.45 26.57 -18.28
C HIS A 320 -13.45 28.09 -18.46
N GLU A 321 -14.06 28.58 -19.54
CA GLU A 321 -14.18 30.01 -19.82
C GLU A 321 -14.91 30.74 -18.68
N LEU A 322 -16.06 30.21 -18.26
CA LEU A 322 -16.86 30.75 -17.18
C LEU A 322 -16.11 30.73 -15.85
N ALA A 323 -15.42 29.64 -15.53
CA ALA A 323 -14.58 29.53 -14.33
C ALA A 323 -13.43 30.55 -14.35
N GLN A 324 -12.82 30.77 -15.51
CA GLN A 324 -11.73 31.73 -15.68
C GLN A 324 -12.23 33.17 -15.48
N PHE A 325 -13.42 33.49 -15.99
CA PHE A 325 -14.10 34.75 -15.74
C PHE A 325 -14.40 34.94 -14.25
N ILE A 326 -15.06 33.97 -13.60
CA ILE A 326 -15.46 34.06 -12.19
C ILE A 326 -14.24 34.35 -11.31
N VAL A 327 -13.13 33.65 -11.51
CA VAL A 327 -11.87 33.90 -10.78
C VAL A 327 -11.41 35.35 -11.00
N LYS A 328 -11.34 35.83 -12.25
CA LYS A 328 -10.90 37.20 -12.55
C LYS A 328 -11.82 38.24 -11.89
N TYR A 329 -13.12 38.07 -12.07
CA TYR A 329 -14.15 38.98 -11.57
C TYR A 329 -14.11 39.10 -10.04
N LEU A 330 -14.08 37.97 -9.32
CA LEU A 330 -14.08 37.99 -7.84
C LEU A 330 -12.80 38.59 -7.27
N TYR A 331 -11.63 38.35 -7.86
CA TYR A 331 -10.37 38.99 -7.46
C TYR A 331 -10.34 40.50 -7.76
N GLU A 332 -11.00 40.96 -8.82
CA GLU A 332 -11.11 42.39 -9.11
C GLU A 332 -12.09 43.08 -8.16
N LYS A 333 -13.20 42.42 -7.87
CA LYS A 333 -14.17 42.87 -6.87
C LYS A 333 -13.58 42.91 -5.47
N SER A 334 -12.72 41.95 -5.09
CA SER A 334 -12.02 41.98 -3.80
C SER A 334 -11.08 43.17 -3.67
N LYS A 335 -10.41 43.59 -4.75
CA LYS A 335 -9.55 44.79 -4.74
C LYS A 335 -10.33 46.08 -4.53
N ARG A 336 -11.56 46.15 -5.04
CA ARG A 336 -12.46 47.30 -4.83
C ARG A 336 -12.95 47.35 -3.38
N ASN A 337 -13.26 46.20 -2.79
CA ASN A 337 -13.74 46.11 -1.39
C ASN A 337 -12.62 46.28 -0.34
N ALA A 338 -11.35 46.07 -0.71
CA ALA A 338 -10.22 46.17 0.22
C ALA A 338 -9.95 47.59 0.76
N ALA A 339 -10.58 48.62 0.20
CA ALA A 339 -10.48 50.00 0.68
C ALA A 339 -11.29 50.28 1.97
N GLU A 340 -12.21 49.40 2.35
CA GLU A 340 -13.15 49.59 3.48
C GLU A 340 -12.94 48.59 4.64
N ASP A 341 -12.02 47.62 4.52
CA ASP A 341 -11.91 46.47 5.42
C ASP A 341 -10.71 46.54 6.40
N ASP A 342 -10.86 45.98 7.60
CA ASP A 342 -9.89 46.04 8.71
C ASP A 342 -8.47 45.54 8.27
N PRO A 343 -7.40 46.34 8.49
CA PRO A 343 -6.03 45.94 8.14
C PRO A 343 -5.55 44.65 8.84
N LEU A 344 -6.18 44.23 9.94
CA LEU A 344 -5.83 43.02 10.70
C LEU A 344 -6.38 41.71 10.11
N LYS A 345 -7.39 41.75 9.21
CA LYS A 345 -7.95 40.53 8.60
C LYS A 345 -7.13 40.07 7.39
N GLU A 346 -6.71 38.80 7.36
CA GLU A 346 -5.93 38.20 6.25
C GLU A 346 -6.78 37.79 5.02
N GLU A 347 -8.11 37.78 5.12
CA GLU A 347 -9.07 37.41 4.06
C GLU A 347 -10.02 38.57 3.73
N VAL A 348 -10.33 38.76 2.45
CA VAL A 348 -11.35 39.67 1.94
C VAL A 348 -12.60 38.85 1.59
N LEU A 349 -13.74 39.26 2.14
CA LEU A 349 -15.02 38.65 1.85
C LEU A 349 -15.66 39.35 0.65
N VAL A 350 -15.94 38.58 -0.40
CA VAL A 350 -16.63 39.08 -1.60
C VAL A 350 -18.00 38.45 -1.65
N GLU A 351 -19.02 39.23 -1.36
CA GLU A 351 -20.42 38.82 -1.53
C GLU A 351 -20.85 38.95 -3.00
N PHE A 352 -21.50 37.92 -3.52
CA PHE A 352 -21.98 37.85 -4.90
C PHE A 352 -23.22 36.96 -5.02
N SER A 353 -23.85 36.94 -6.19
CA SER A 353 -24.97 36.05 -6.51
C SER A 353 -24.70 35.30 -7.83
N LEU A 354 -25.48 34.23 -8.09
CA LEU A 354 -25.44 33.54 -9.39
C LEU A 354 -25.90 34.44 -10.54
N LEU A 355 -26.90 35.30 -10.30
CA LEU A 355 -27.46 36.20 -11.30
C LEU A 355 -26.46 37.29 -11.71
N GLU A 356 -25.76 37.89 -10.73
CA GLU A 356 -24.70 38.87 -10.95
C GLU A 356 -23.60 38.29 -11.84
N LEU A 357 -23.11 37.08 -11.54
CA LEU A 357 -22.07 36.43 -12.34
C LEU A 357 -22.53 36.13 -13.77
N LYS A 358 -23.79 35.71 -13.95
CA LYS A 358 -24.37 35.46 -15.28
C LYS A 358 -24.44 36.76 -16.10
N GLU A 359 -25.05 37.81 -15.56
CA GLU A 359 -25.22 39.09 -16.27
C GLU A 359 -23.87 39.72 -16.63
N GLU A 360 -22.90 39.70 -15.71
CA GLU A 360 -21.56 40.24 -15.96
C GLU A 360 -20.78 39.43 -17.02
N PHE A 361 -20.95 38.10 -17.05
CA PHE A 361 -20.35 37.27 -18.08
C PHE A 361 -20.93 37.57 -19.47
N GLU A 362 -22.25 37.68 -19.57
CA GLU A 362 -22.96 38.00 -20.82
C GLU A 362 -22.61 39.41 -21.34
N ASN A 363 -22.33 40.36 -20.44
CA ASN A 363 -21.92 41.73 -20.81
C ASN A 363 -20.50 41.83 -21.39
N ILE A 364 -19.61 40.90 -21.04
CA ILE A 364 -18.21 40.90 -21.54
C ILE A 364 -18.11 40.35 -22.97
N LEU A 365 -18.98 39.40 -23.34
CA LEU A 365 -18.93 38.65 -24.60
C LEU A 365 -19.71 39.31 -25.75
N THR A 366 -19.57 40.63 -25.93
CA THR A 366 -20.34 41.42 -26.91
C THR A 366 -20.15 41.05 -28.39
N LEU A 367 -19.19 40.17 -28.74
CA LEU A 367 -18.91 39.75 -30.13
C LEU A 367 -19.43 38.36 -30.51
N VAL A 368 -19.76 37.49 -29.55
CA VAL A 368 -20.38 36.16 -29.80
C VAL A 368 -21.39 35.90 -28.69
N LYS A 369 -22.69 35.85 -29.03
CA LYS A 369 -23.79 35.57 -28.07
C LYS A 369 -23.74 34.11 -27.59
N THR A 370 -22.80 33.78 -26.70
CA THR A 370 -22.84 32.52 -25.96
C THR A 370 -23.81 32.69 -24.79
N THR A 371 -25.00 32.06 -24.87
CA THR A 371 -25.99 32.10 -23.79
C THR A 371 -25.56 31.20 -22.63
N VAL A 372 -25.58 31.73 -21.41
CA VAL A 372 -25.20 31.00 -20.19
C VAL A 372 -26.39 30.88 -19.26
N THR A 373 -26.60 29.69 -18.72
CA THR A 373 -27.68 29.41 -17.76
C THR A 373 -27.17 29.59 -16.33
N LEU A 374 -28.08 29.75 -15.35
CA LEU A 374 -27.67 29.76 -13.94
C LEU A 374 -27.04 28.43 -13.51
N ASP A 375 -27.49 27.32 -14.09
CA ASP A 375 -26.91 25.98 -13.86
C ASP A 375 -25.45 25.91 -14.35
N ASP A 376 -25.10 26.57 -15.47
CA ASP A 376 -23.72 26.64 -15.95
C ASP A 376 -22.81 27.40 -14.95
N VAL A 377 -23.31 28.51 -14.38
CA VAL A 377 -22.59 29.31 -13.36
C VAL A 377 -22.42 28.51 -12.08
N GLU A 378 -23.48 27.83 -11.63
CA GLU A 378 -23.43 26.93 -10.48
C GLU A 378 -22.39 25.82 -10.70
N ASP A 379 -22.37 25.21 -11.88
CA ASP A 379 -21.41 24.15 -12.24
C ASP A 379 -19.96 24.65 -12.24
N ALA A 380 -19.72 25.86 -12.73
CA ALA A 380 -18.39 26.48 -12.70
C ALA A 380 -17.95 26.80 -11.26
N LEU A 381 -18.85 27.31 -10.40
CA LEU A 381 -18.55 27.56 -8.99
C LEU A 381 -18.28 26.27 -8.21
N PHE A 382 -19.10 25.24 -8.45
CA PHE A 382 -18.91 23.92 -7.86
C PHE A 382 -17.57 23.32 -8.28
N TYR A 383 -17.23 23.42 -9.57
CA TYR A 383 -15.93 22.97 -10.10
C TYR A 383 -14.77 23.71 -9.44
N LEU A 384 -14.80 25.05 -9.41
CA LEU A 384 -13.78 25.89 -8.77
C LEU A 384 -13.57 25.56 -7.29
N SER A 385 -14.65 25.22 -6.58
CA SER A 385 -14.58 24.74 -5.20
C SER A 385 -13.92 23.36 -5.09
N ARG A 386 -14.26 22.42 -5.98
CA ARG A 386 -13.72 21.04 -5.96
C ARG A 386 -12.24 20.95 -6.31
N ILE A 387 -11.74 21.79 -7.21
CA ILE A 387 -10.32 21.87 -7.55
C ILE A 387 -9.53 22.79 -6.60
N GLU A 388 -10.17 23.29 -5.55
CA GLU A 388 -9.60 24.18 -4.53
C GLU A 388 -9.04 25.51 -5.08
N THR A 389 -9.53 25.96 -6.23
CA THR A 389 -9.12 27.24 -6.85
C THR A 389 -9.73 28.45 -6.12
N LEU A 390 -10.96 28.31 -5.63
CA LEU A 390 -11.66 29.30 -4.81
C LEU A 390 -12.36 28.62 -3.63
N LYS A 391 -12.35 29.30 -2.47
CA LYS A 391 -13.20 28.93 -1.34
C LYS A 391 -14.49 29.73 -1.42
N ILE A 392 -15.61 29.03 -1.52
CA ILE A 392 -16.93 29.62 -1.66
C ILE A 392 -17.83 29.06 -0.55
N ASP A 393 -18.66 29.90 0.06
CA ASP A 393 -19.67 29.54 1.04
C ASP A 393 -21.00 30.17 0.65
N GLY A 394 -22.11 29.59 1.12
CA GLY A 394 -23.46 30.05 0.81
C GLY A 394 -24.36 28.98 0.18
N GLY A 395 -25.45 29.47 -0.40
CA GLY A 395 -26.65 28.72 -0.68
C GLY A 395 -26.58 27.54 -1.65
N PHE A 396 -25.79 27.57 -2.72
CA PHE A 396 -25.78 26.47 -3.70
C PHE A 396 -25.19 25.17 -3.14
N LEU A 397 -24.43 25.23 -2.03
CA LEU A 397 -23.89 24.05 -1.35
C LEU A 397 -24.97 23.19 -0.66
N VAL A 398 -26.22 23.66 -0.64
CA VAL A 398 -27.35 23.08 0.08
C VAL A 398 -27.83 21.75 -0.53
N VAL A 399 -27.51 21.50 -1.81
CA VAL A 399 -27.72 20.20 -2.47
C VAL A 399 -26.72 19.14 -1.96
N TYR A 400 -25.70 19.55 -1.19
CA TYR A 400 -24.67 18.68 -0.63
C TYR A 400 -24.82 18.60 0.90
N ASN A 401 -24.75 17.39 1.47
CA ASN A 401 -24.91 17.11 2.91
C ASN A 401 -23.74 17.68 3.77
N ALA A 402 -23.67 19.01 3.88
CA ALA A 402 -22.69 19.72 4.69
C ALA A 402 -23.13 19.84 6.16
N LEU A 403 -22.17 19.82 7.08
CA LEU A 403 -22.36 20.03 8.51
C LEU A 403 -21.84 21.43 8.86
N THR A 404 -22.61 22.20 9.61
CA THR A 404 -22.10 23.45 10.20
C THR A 404 -21.32 23.12 11.46
N ILE A 405 -20.07 23.56 11.54
CA ILE A 405 -19.16 23.34 12.67
C ILE A 405 -18.71 24.69 13.19
N GLU A 406 -18.88 24.90 14.48
CA GLU A 406 -18.39 26.06 15.21
C GLU A 406 -17.32 25.62 16.20
N ARG A 407 -16.08 26.06 15.99
CA ARG A 407 -14.95 25.83 16.88
C ARG A 407 -15.05 26.77 18.07
N LEU A 408 -15.19 26.18 19.25
CA LEU A 408 -15.26 26.90 20.52
C LEU A 408 -13.85 27.13 21.10
N GLU A 409 -13.01 26.10 21.02
CA GLU A 409 -11.65 26.12 21.57
C GLU A 409 -10.67 26.90 20.67
N GLN A 410 -10.20 28.07 21.12
CA GLN A 410 -9.33 28.94 20.31
C GLN A 410 -7.84 28.64 20.44
N ASP A 411 -7.40 27.90 21.46
CA ASP A 411 -5.99 27.53 21.59
C ASP A 411 -5.59 26.50 20.52
N ASN A 412 -4.79 26.93 19.55
CA ASN A 412 -4.28 26.08 18.48
C ASN A 412 -3.34 24.97 18.98
N LYS A 413 -2.77 25.11 20.19
CA LYS A 413 -1.90 24.10 20.81
C LYS A 413 -2.67 23.02 21.57
N LYS A 414 -3.93 23.27 21.95
CA LYS A 414 -4.73 22.28 22.68
C LYS A 414 -4.96 21.02 21.83
N ARG A 415 -4.76 19.88 22.48
CA ARG A 415 -4.96 18.52 21.95
C ARG A 415 -6.15 17.87 22.67
N TYR A 416 -6.82 16.95 22.01
CA TYR A 416 -7.83 16.07 22.60
C TYR A 416 -7.09 15.03 23.44
N LYS A 417 -7.37 14.97 24.75
CA LYS A 417 -6.57 14.23 25.71
C LYS A 417 -7.22 12.91 26.11
N MET A 418 -6.47 12.10 26.85
CA MET A 418 -6.95 10.83 27.36
C MET A 418 -8.11 10.98 28.34
N GLU A 419 -8.14 12.09 29.10
CA GLU A 419 -9.26 12.39 30.01
C GLU A 419 -10.57 12.61 29.22
N ASP A 420 -10.50 13.31 28.08
CA ASP A 420 -11.66 13.54 27.20
C ASP A 420 -12.16 12.22 26.56
N TYR A 421 -11.23 11.32 26.24
CA TYR A 421 -11.52 10.03 25.60
C TYR A 421 -12.06 8.96 26.56
N GLN A 422 -11.99 9.17 27.88
CA GLN A 422 -12.23 8.13 28.88
C GLN A 422 -13.62 7.48 28.80
N LYS A 423 -14.67 8.27 28.56
CA LYS A 423 -16.04 7.77 28.39
C LYS A 423 -16.16 6.84 27.19
N LEU A 424 -15.61 7.27 26.05
CA LEU A 424 -15.66 6.50 24.81
C LEU A 424 -14.81 5.22 24.90
N LYS A 425 -13.65 5.29 25.57
CA LYS A 425 -12.85 4.12 25.91
C LYS A 425 -13.65 3.10 26.73
N GLN A 426 -14.33 3.55 27.79
CA GLN A 426 -15.13 2.67 28.64
C GLN A 426 -16.30 2.04 27.87
N PHE A 427 -16.94 2.78 26.97
CA PHE A 427 -17.96 2.24 26.07
C PHE A 427 -17.42 1.07 25.23
N TYR A 428 -16.24 1.24 24.60
CA TYR A 428 -15.63 0.17 23.81
C TYR A 428 -15.17 -1.02 24.68
N GLU A 429 -14.61 -0.77 25.87
CA GLU A 429 -14.24 -1.82 26.82
C GLU A 429 -15.45 -2.66 27.25
N ASN A 430 -16.60 -2.03 27.50
CA ASN A 430 -17.83 -2.72 27.83
C ASN A 430 -18.35 -3.55 26.64
N LYS A 431 -18.27 -3.02 25.42
CA LYS A 431 -18.65 -3.76 24.20
C LYS A 431 -17.79 -5.01 23.99
N ILE A 432 -16.47 -4.91 24.20
CA ILE A 432 -15.57 -6.07 24.15
C ILE A 432 -15.99 -7.12 25.17
N GLN A 433 -16.29 -6.70 26.41
CA GLN A 433 -16.72 -7.61 27.46
C GLN A 433 -18.06 -8.27 27.14
N GLN A 434 -19.03 -7.54 26.58
CA GLN A 434 -20.32 -8.08 26.15
C GLN A 434 -20.17 -9.21 25.12
N ILE A 435 -19.27 -9.07 24.15
CA ILE A 435 -18.99 -10.13 23.15
C ILE A 435 -18.44 -11.39 23.83
N HIS A 436 -17.54 -11.24 24.83
CA HIS A 436 -17.06 -12.40 25.60
C HIS A 436 -18.16 -13.03 26.47
N ILE A 437 -19.02 -12.22 27.07
CA ILE A 437 -20.11 -12.68 27.94
C ILE A 437 -21.12 -13.50 27.15
N VAL A 438 -21.53 -13.04 25.97
CA VAL A 438 -22.45 -13.80 25.11
C VAL A 438 -21.80 -15.07 24.57
N GLY A 439 -20.49 -15.05 24.30
CA GLY A 439 -19.71 -16.23 23.94
C GLY A 439 -19.64 -17.28 25.06
N GLU A 440 -19.49 -16.84 26.31
CA GLU A 440 -19.56 -17.74 27.48
C GLU A 440 -20.95 -18.32 27.69
N TYR A 441 -21.99 -17.52 27.48
CA TYR A 441 -23.36 -18.02 27.48
C TYR A 441 -23.55 -19.12 26.44
N ALA A 442 -23.09 -18.92 25.20
CA ALA A 442 -23.18 -19.94 24.14
C ALA A 442 -22.45 -21.24 24.50
N ARG A 443 -21.24 -21.14 25.07
CA ARG A 443 -20.49 -22.32 25.55
C ARG A 443 -21.20 -23.05 26.69
N LYS A 444 -21.85 -22.30 27.59
CA LYS A 444 -22.69 -22.89 28.64
C LYS A 444 -23.94 -23.56 28.05
N MET A 445 -24.60 -22.96 27.07
CA MET A 445 -25.76 -23.56 26.40
C MET A 445 -25.45 -24.94 25.82
N ILE A 446 -24.23 -25.13 25.29
CA ILE A 446 -23.77 -26.42 24.74
C ILE A 446 -23.45 -27.44 25.83
N SER A 447 -22.91 -27.00 26.96
CA SER A 447 -22.37 -27.89 28.01
C SER A 447 -23.35 -28.18 29.16
N ASP A 448 -24.07 -27.16 29.62
CA ASP A 448 -25.03 -27.21 30.72
C ASP A 448 -26.07 -26.08 30.58
N TYR A 449 -27.26 -26.45 30.08
CA TYR A 449 -28.37 -25.53 29.86
C TYR A 449 -28.84 -24.83 31.15
N LYS A 450 -28.85 -25.53 32.31
CA LYS A 450 -29.27 -24.92 33.58
C LYS A 450 -28.27 -23.86 34.04
N ALA A 451 -26.96 -24.15 33.89
CA ALA A 451 -25.93 -23.18 34.18
C ALA A 451 -25.98 -21.97 33.24
N ALA A 452 -26.38 -22.16 31.97
CA ALA A 452 -26.59 -21.07 31.03
C ALA A 452 -27.75 -20.15 31.46
N LEU A 453 -28.89 -20.72 31.88
CA LEU A 453 -30.02 -19.95 32.41
C LEU A 453 -29.64 -19.16 33.67
N GLN A 454 -28.92 -19.77 34.62
CA GLN A 454 -28.45 -19.07 35.81
C GLN A 454 -27.46 -17.94 35.47
N PHE A 455 -26.61 -18.14 34.46
CA PHE A 455 -25.69 -17.12 33.98
C PHE A 455 -26.43 -15.90 33.42
N VAL A 456 -27.50 -16.13 32.66
CA VAL A 456 -28.37 -15.05 32.16
C VAL A 456 -29.09 -14.34 33.31
N ASP A 457 -29.70 -15.08 34.24
CA ASP A 457 -30.40 -14.49 35.38
C ASP A 457 -29.46 -13.62 36.23
N ASP A 458 -28.26 -14.12 36.51
CA ASP A 458 -27.23 -13.36 37.22
C ASP A 458 -26.75 -12.11 36.45
N TYR A 459 -26.69 -12.16 35.11
CA TYR A 459 -26.28 -11.02 34.29
C TYR A 459 -27.23 -9.83 34.47
N PHE A 460 -28.54 -10.07 34.52
CA PHE A 460 -29.54 -9.01 34.68
C PHE A 460 -29.81 -8.62 36.15
N ARG A 461 -29.54 -9.51 37.11
CA ARG A 461 -29.80 -9.23 38.54
C ARG A 461 -28.59 -8.66 39.29
N LEU A 462 -27.38 -9.11 38.98
CA LEU A 462 -26.18 -8.66 39.68
C LEU A 462 -25.69 -7.34 39.10
N ASN A 463 -25.03 -6.52 39.92
CA ASN A 463 -24.24 -5.42 39.37
C ASN A 463 -23.07 -5.99 38.55
N TYR A 464 -22.66 -5.25 37.52
CA TYR A 464 -21.71 -5.70 36.51
C TYR A 464 -20.37 -6.18 37.09
N TYR A 465 -19.84 -5.47 38.10
CA TYR A 465 -18.60 -5.86 38.78
C TYR A 465 -18.73 -7.21 39.51
N SER A 466 -19.84 -7.42 40.21
CA SER A 466 -20.11 -8.67 40.94
C SER A 466 -20.31 -9.84 39.98
N PHE A 467 -20.98 -9.60 38.84
CA PHE A 467 -21.14 -10.58 37.78
C PHE A 467 -19.78 -11.03 37.21
N LEU A 468 -18.92 -10.07 36.82
CA LEU A 468 -17.59 -10.37 36.30
C LEU A 468 -16.74 -11.14 37.31
N ASN A 469 -16.76 -10.74 38.59
CA ASN A 469 -16.03 -11.45 39.64
C ASN A 469 -16.58 -12.86 39.92
N LYS A 470 -17.88 -13.11 39.71
CA LYS A 470 -18.47 -14.43 39.87
C LYS A 470 -18.00 -15.38 38.75
N TYR A 471 -18.03 -14.93 37.50
CA TYR A 471 -17.86 -15.80 36.33
C TYR A 471 -16.50 -15.74 35.62
N PHE A 472 -15.75 -14.64 35.77
CA PHE A 472 -14.47 -14.42 35.10
C PHE A 472 -13.36 -14.17 36.14
N LYS A 473 -12.98 -15.20 36.91
CA LYS A 473 -11.95 -15.11 37.96
C LYS A 473 -10.52 -15.34 37.42
N GLY A 474 -9.52 -14.80 38.12
CA GLY A 474 -8.10 -15.06 37.84
C GLY A 474 -7.66 -14.55 36.47
N SER A 475 -6.99 -15.39 35.67
CA SER A 475 -6.50 -15.03 34.32
C SER A 475 -7.62 -14.57 33.38
N ARG A 476 -8.86 -15.01 33.62
CA ARG A 476 -10.04 -14.68 32.81
C ARG A 476 -10.42 -13.20 32.86
N GLN A 477 -10.04 -12.49 33.93
CA GLN A 477 -10.22 -11.03 34.01
C GLN A 477 -9.40 -10.27 32.96
N ASN A 478 -8.27 -10.85 32.55
CA ASN A 478 -7.45 -10.28 31.47
C ASN A 478 -7.95 -10.74 30.09
N GLU A 479 -8.51 -11.94 29.99
CA GLU A 479 -9.08 -12.47 28.74
C GLU A 479 -10.28 -11.65 28.28
N ILE A 480 -11.20 -11.31 29.18
CA ILE A 480 -12.43 -10.58 28.85
C ILE A 480 -12.18 -9.14 28.37
N LYS A 481 -10.98 -8.60 28.60
CA LYS A 481 -10.55 -7.28 28.13
C LYS A 481 -9.88 -7.31 26.76
N ARG A 482 -9.65 -8.49 26.17
CA ARG A 482 -8.96 -8.63 24.88
C ARG A 482 -9.96 -8.59 23.74
N ASN A 483 -9.58 -7.98 22.63
CA ASN A 483 -10.39 -7.88 21.42
C ASN A 483 -10.34 -9.19 20.58
N ILE A 484 -10.05 -10.33 21.20
CA ILE A 484 -9.97 -11.65 20.57
C ILE A 484 -10.33 -12.74 21.56
N THR A 485 -10.82 -13.87 21.05
CA THR A 485 -11.13 -15.05 21.86
C THR A 485 -9.86 -15.70 22.46
N PRO A 486 -9.96 -16.39 23.60
CA PRO A 486 -8.82 -17.11 24.20
C PRO A 486 -8.23 -18.18 23.28
N ALA A 487 -9.08 -18.92 22.54
CA ALA A 487 -8.64 -19.91 21.57
C ALA A 487 -7.79 -19.27 20.46
N LYS A 488 -8.27 -18.15 19.89
CA LYS A 488 -7.53 -17.40 18.88
C LYS A 488 -6.23 -16.81 19.43
N PHE A 489 -6.23 -16.27 20.65
CA PHE A 489 -5.02 -15.79 21.31
C PHE A 489 -3.97 -16.90 21.45
N LYS A 490 -4.38 -18.09 21.89
CA LYS A 490 -3.46 -19.24 22.03
C LYS A 490 -2.93 -19.70 20.68
N GLN A 491 -3.79 -19.77 19.65
CA GLN A 491 -3.39 -20.08 18.28
C GLN A 491 -2.34 -19.09 17.76
N LEU A 492 -2.55 -17.80 18.00
CA LEU A 492 -1.69 -16.75 17.48
C LEU A 492 -0.40 -16.59 18.29
N PHE A 493 -0.42 -16.71 19.62
CA PHE A 493 0.70 -16.26 20.44
C PHE A 493 1.23 -17.31 21.42
N GLY A 494 0.61 -18.49 21.50
CA GLY A 494 0.92 -19.51 22.51
C GLY A 494 2.30 -20.16 22.38
N GLU A 495 2.92 -20.10 21.20
CA GLU A 495 4.24 -20.69 20.93
C GLU A 495 5.39 -19.66 20.94
N LEU A 496 5.10 -18.39 21.22
CA LEU A 496 6.12 -17.34 21.22
C LEU A 496 6.93 -17.34 22.51
N SER A 497 8.22 -17.03 22.42
CA SER A 497 9.08 -16.93 23.60
C SER A 497 8.72 -15.72 24.47
N PRO A 498 9.15 -15.66 25.74
CA PRO A 498 8.85 -14.54 26.63
C PRO A 498 9.29 -13.18 26.04
N THR A 499 10.45 -13.12 25.38
CA THR A 499 10.94 -11.89 24.73
C THR A 499 10.09 -11.52 23.52
N GLN A 500 9.72 -12.51 22.70
CA GLN A 500 8.80 -12.29 21.57
C GLN A 500 7.44 -11.77 22.06
N LEU A 501 6.86 -12.39 23.10
CA LEU A 501 5.61 -11.94 23.72
C LEU A 501 5.73 -10.54 24.31
N LYS A 502 6.88 -10.17 24.88
CA LYS A 502 7.13 -8.81 25.38
C LYS A 502 7.05 -7.78 24.24
N ILE A 503 7.65 -8.07 23.08
CA ILE A 503 7.57 -7.22 21.88
C ILE A 503 6.13 -7.14 21.35
N ILE A 504 5.40 -8.27 21.32
CA ILE A 504 3.99 -8.30 20.90
C ILE A 504 3.13 -7.44 21.82
N ASN A 505 3.30 -7.58 23.14
CA ASN A 505 2.49 -6.89 24.14
C ASN A 505 2.89 -5.43 24.39
N ASP A 506 4.04 -4.98 23.88
CA ASP A 506 4.39 -3.57 23.88
C ASP A 506 3.39 -2.80 22.98
N ARG A 507 2.54 -1.99 23.62
CA ARG A 507 1.55 -1.11 22.96
C ARG A 507 1.84 0.37 23.19
N GLU A 508 2.76 0.69 24.10
CA GLU A 508 3.02 2.06 24.56
C GLU A 508 4.19 2.68 23.82
N SER A 509 5.20 1.88 23.47
CA SER A 509 6.40 2.37 22.79
C SER A 509 6.05 2.83 21.38
N ARG A 510 6.34 4.11 21.12
CA ARG A 510 6.15 4.74 19.82
C ARG A 510 7.17 4.25 18.79
N TYR A 511 8.42 4.14 19.20
CA TYR A 511 9.49 3.65 18.35
C TYR A 511 10.07 2.39 19.00
N ILE A 512 10.09 1.31 18.23
CA ILE A 512 10.60 0.02 18.65
C ILE A 512 11.69 -0.38 17.67
N VAL A 513 12.84 -0.76 18.19
CA VAL A 513 13.91 -1.40 17.43
C VAL A 513 14.11 -2.81 17.97
N VAL A 514 13.98 -3.81 17.11
CA VAL A 514 14.28 -5.20 17.44
C VAL A 514 15.61 -5.56 16.79
N ALA A 515 16.66 -5.60 17.60
CA ALA A 515 17.97 -6.09 17.19
C ALA A 515 17.99 -7.60 17.34
N ALA A 516 17.82 -8.30 16.23
CA ALA A 516 17.64 -9.74 16.20
C ALA A 516 18.88 -10.44 15.66
N GLY A 517 19.20 -11.61 16.22
CA GLY A 517 20.24 -12.49 15.70
C GLY A 517 19.75 -13.38 14.54
N PRO A 518 20.67 -14.11 13.88
CA PRO A 518 20.30 -15.11 12.88
C PRO A 518 19.41 -16.18 13.52
N GLY A 519 18.42 -16.69 12.79
CA GLY A 519 17.58 -17.81 13.26
C GLY A 519 16.70 -17.51 14.47
N SER A 520 16.56 -16.24 14.87
CA SER A 520 15.77 -15.82 16.04
C SER A 520 14.27 -15.68 15.80
N GLY A 521 13.85 -15.85 14.55
CA GLY A 521 12.46 -15.71 14.14
C GLY A 521 12.04 -14.27 13.85
N LYS A 522 12.92 -13.40 13.31
CA LYS A 522 12.60 -12.04 12.81
C LYS A 522 11.28 -11.98 12.01
N THR A 523 11.16 -12.81 10.98
CA THR A 523 9.95 -12.90 10.16
C THR A 523 8.75 -13.37 10.97
N ARG A 524 8.96 -14.32 11.89
CA ARG A 524 7.89 -14.81 12.79
C ARG A 524 7.39 -13.69 13.70
N ILE A 525 8.26 -12.97 14.40
CA ILE A 525 7.85 -11.88 15.29
C ILE A 525 7.13 -10.77 14.51
N LEU A 526 7.60 -10.41 13.32
CA LEU A 526 6.97 -9.39 12.49
C LEU A 526 5.56 -9.81 12.03
N VAL A 527 5.38 -11.03 11.50
CA VAL A 527 4.05 -11.53 11.10
C VAL A 527 3.09 -11.53 12.29
N HIS A 528 3.54 -11.98 13.45
CA HIS A 528 2.72 -12.00 14.66
C HIS A 528 2.45 -10.59 15.19
N LYS A 529 3.39 -9.63 15.05
CA LYS A 529 3.18 -8.23 15.44
C LYS A 529 2.17 -7.56 14.53
N LEU A 530 2.19 -7.83 13.23
CA LEU A 530 1.15 -7.35 12.30
C LEU A 530 -0.24 -7.90 12.68
N ALA A 531 -0.32 -9.19 13.01
CA ALA A 531 -1.56 -9.79 13.49
C ALA A 531 -2.03 -9.16 14.82
N ALA A 532 -1.12 -8.91 15.76
CA ALA A 532 -1.43 -8.24 17.02
C ALA A 532 -1.89 -6.80 16.81
N LEU A 533 -1.25 -6.05 15.93
CA LEU A 533 -1.65 -4.68 15.59
C LEU A 533 -3.09 -4.64 15.07
N LEU A 534 -3.47 -5.58 14.19
CA LEU A 534 -4.83 -5.63 13.64
C LEU A 534 -5.90 -6.18 14.58
N LEU A 535 -5.56 -7.17 15.39
CA LEU A 535 -6.55 -7.94 16.16
C LEU A 535 -6.59 -7.56 17.64
N MET A 536 -5.49 -7.06 18.20
CA MET A 536 -5.37 -6.75 19.63
C MET A 536 -5.14 -5.27 19.92
N GLU A 537 -4.70 -4.51 18.94
CA GLU A 537 -4.51 -3.07 19.02
C GLU A 537 -5.56 -2.36 18.16
N ASP A 538 -5.80 -1.08 18.46
CA ASP A 538 -6.79 -0.25 17.76
C ASP A 538 -6.20 0.29 16.43
N VAL A 539 -5.56 -0.59 15.64
CA VAL A 539 -4.93 -0.26 14.36
C VAL A 539 -5.70 -0.91 13.23
N LYS A 540 -6.24 -0.09 12.34
CA LYS A 540 -6.96 -0.56 11.15
C LYS A 540 -5.98 -0.85 10.01
N HIS A 541 -6.39 -1.71 9.07
CA HIS A 541 -5.52 -2.15 7.98
C HIS A 541 -5.03 -0.98 7.11
N GLU A 542 -5.86 0.04 6.88
CA GLU A 542 -5.49 1.23 6.08
C GLU A 542 -4.45 2.12 6.76
N GLN A 543 -4.30 2.00 8.08
CA GLN A 543 -3.38 2.77 8.90
C GLN A 543 -1.99 2.12 9.01
N LEU A 544 -1.83 0.91 8.51
CA LEU A 544 -0.61 0.12 8.62
C LEU A 544 0.12 0.08 7.27
N LEU A 545 1.43 0.37 7.31
CA LEU A 545 2.34 0.15 6.20
C LEU A 545 3.49 -0.72 6.66
N MET A 546 3.76 -1.78 5.91
CA MET A 546 4.98 -2.56 6.04
C MET A 546 5.87 -2.36 4.81
N VAL A 547 7.14 -2.01 5.05
CA VAL A 547 8.17 -1.90 4.01
C VAL A 547 9.27 -2.95 4.21
N THR A 548 9.77 -3.48 3.10
CA THR A 548 10.89 -4.42 3.04
C THR A 548 11.78 -4.13 1.81
N PHE A 549 12.88 -4.85 1.65
CA PHE A 549 13.86 -4.61 0.58
C PHE A 549 13.62 -5.43 -0.68
N SER A 550 12.97 -6.59 -0.56
CA SER A 550 12.74 -7.49 -1.69
C SER A 550 11.26 -7.85 -1.85
N ARG A 551 10.87 -8.10 -3.10
CA ARG A 551 9.53 -8.61 -3.43
C ARG A 551 9.31 -10.02 -2.89
N SER A 552 10.36 -10.84 -2.82
CA SER A 552 10.33 -12.16 -2.18
C SER A 552 9.94 -12.06 -0.72
N SER A 553 10.56 -11.16 0.06
CA SER A 553 10.18 -10.91 1.46
C SER A 553 8.74 -10.44 1.58
N ALA A 554 8.31 -9.45 0.77
CA ALA A 554 6.93 -8.94 0.81
C ALA A 554 5.90 -10.06 0.54
N THR A 555 6.18 -10.91 -0.45
CA THR A 555 5.36 -12.07 -0.83
C THR A 555 5.32 -13.10 0.30
N GLU A 556 6.46 -13.39 0.91
CA GLU A 556 6.57 -14.32 2.03
C GLU A 556 5.77 -13.82 3.25
N PHE A 557 5.89 -12.53 3.60
CA PHE A 557 5.11 -11.91 4.66
C PHE A 557 3.61 -12.01 4.37
N LYS A 558 3.17 -11.69 3.15
CA LYS A 558 1.77 -11.80 2.75
C LYS A 558 1.26 -13.24 2.88
N LYS A 559 2.01 -14.23 2.38
CA LYS A 559 1.69 -15.67 2.50
C LYS A 559 1.56 -16.12 3.96
N ARG A 560 2.54 -15.78 4.80
CA ARG A 560 2.56 -16.15 6.23
C ARG A 560 1.41 -15.49 7.00
N LEU A 561 1.13 -14.24 6.70
CA LEU A 561 0.04 -13.49 7.33
C LEU A 561 -1.33 -13.99 6.87
N LEU A 562 -1.52 -14.29 5.58
CA LEU A 562 -2.74 -14.93 5.06
C LEU A 562 -3.02 -16.26 5.76
N LYS A 563 -1.99 -17.08 5.99
CA LYS A 563 -2.11 -18.33 6.75
C LYS A 563 -2.50 -18.08 8.22
N LEU A 564 -2.08 -16.96 8.81
CA LEU A 564 -2.26 -16.66 10.22
C LEU A 564 -3.62 -16.00 10.54
N ILE A 565 -4.05 -15.02 9.74
CA ILE A 565 -5.27 -14.22 9.99
C ILE A 565 -6.29 -14.25 8.84
N GLY A 566 -6.06 -15.08 7.82
CA GLY A 566 -6.97 -15.22 6.68
C GLY A 566 -7.06 -13.96 5.82
N ASN A 567 -8.25 -13.71 5.26
CA ASN A 567 -8.47 -12.66 4.25
C ASN A 567 -8.16 -11.24 4.75
N ALA A 568 -8.15 -11.00 6.06
CA ALA A 568 -7.78 -9.71 6.64
C ALA A 568 -6.37 -9.25 6.20
N ALA A 569 -5.47 -10.20 5.91
CA ALA A 569 -4.12 -9.91 5.45
C ALA A 569 -4.07 -9.21 4.08
N ASN A 570 -5.08 -9.38 3.22
CA ASN A 570 -5.10 -8.77 1.89
C ASN A 570 -5.27 -7.24 1.94
N PHE A 571 -5.76 -6.70 3.05
CA PHE A 571 -5.97 -5.27 3.23
C PHE A 571 -4.74 -4.55 3.79
N ILE A 572 -3.72 -5.29 4.23
CA ILE A 572 -2.47 -4.70 4.71
C ILE A 572 -1.58 -4.34 3.52
N GLU A 573 -1.08 -3.11 3.52
CA GLU A 573 -0.06 -2.70 2.57
C GLU A 573 1.32 -3.24 2.98
N ILE A 574 1.78 -4.29 2.29
CA ILE A 574 3.12 -4.87 2.40
C ILE A 574 3.84 -4.63 1.08
N LYS A 575 4.85 -3.75 1.07
CA LYS A 575 5.51 -3.27 -0.15
C LYS A 575 7.02 -3.24 0.01
N THR A 576 7.73 -3.15 -1.11
CA THR A 576 9.12 -2.70 -1.05
C THR A 576 9.18 -1.18 -0.97
N PHE A 577 10.32 -0.61 -0.55
CA PHE A 577 10.54 0.85 -0.59
C PHE A 577 10.23 1.45 -1.97
N HIS A 578 10.75 0.83 -3.04
CA HIS A 578 10.54 1.26 -4.41
C HIS A 578 9.06 1.14 -4.81
N SER A 579 8.42 -0.01 -4.57
CA SER A 579 7.01 -0.21 -4.92
C SER A 579 6.10 0.81 -4.22
N TYR A 580 6.40 1.14 -2.96
CA TYR A 580 5.67 2.17 -2.23
C TYR A 580 5.88 3.56 -2.85
N CYS A 581 7.11 3.95 -3.20
CA CYS A 581 7.39 5.22 -3.88
C CYS A 581 6.72 5.33 -5.25
N PHE A 582 6.71 4.27 -6.06
CA PHE A 582 5.96 4.22 -7.32
C PHE A 582 4.46 4.44 -7.09
N ASP A 583 3.90 3.85 -6.03
CA ASP A 583 2.51 4.04 -5.65
C ASP A 583 2.21 5.49 -5.23
N LEU A 584 3.10 6.12 -4.44
CA LEU A 584 2.97 7.52 -4.04
C LEU A 584 2.99 8.47 -5.24
N LEU A 585 3.85 8.18 -6.21
CA LEU A 585 4.03 9.00 -7.41
C LEU A 585 3.02 8.68 -8.52
N GLY A 586 2.22 7.62 -8.38
CA GLY A 586 1.24 7.24 -9.38
C GLY A 586 1.85 6.67 -10.67
N ARG A 587 3.03 6.06 -10.57
CA ARG A 587 3.79 5.53 -11.71
C ARG A 587 3.77 3.99 -11.73
N VAL A 588 3.97 3.41 -12.90
CA VAL A 588 4.18 1.97 -13.10
C VAL A 588 5.65 1.65 -12.81
N GLY A 589 5.90 0.59 -12.05
CA GLY A 589 7.26 0.21 -11.67
C GLY A 589 8.08 -0.24 -12.88
N SER A 590 9.25 0.37 -13.08
CA SER A 590 10.27 -0.13 -14.03
C SER A 590 11.67 -0.07 -13.43
N LEU A 591 12.49 -1.09 -13.73
CA LEU A 591 13.89 -1.20 -13.26
C LEU A 591 14.74 0.02 -13.66
N GLU A 592 14.51 0.57 -14.85
CA GLU A 592 15.27 1.70 -15.41
C GLU A 592 14.99 3.04 -14.70
N ARG A 593 13.83 3.18 -14.05
CA ARG A 593 13.41 4.41 -13.34
C ARG A 593 13.57 4.32 -11.81
N SER A 594 14.18 3.24 -11.31
CA SER A 594 14.19 2.94 -9.87
C SER A 594 15.20 3.76 -9.07
N ASN A 595 16.33 4.18 -9.66
CA ASN A 595 17.44 4.77 -8.90
C ASN A 595 17.10 6.11 -8.21
N GLU A 596 16.19 6.90 -8.77
CA GLU A 596 15.84 8.24 -8.24
C GLU A 596 14.43 8.29 -7.62
N ILE A 597 13.66 7.20 -7.68
CA ILE A 597 12.24 7.21 -7.32
C ILE A 597 12.02 7.53 -5.84
N ILE A 598 12.93 7.07 -4.97
CA ILE A 598 12.86 7.30 -3.52
C ILE A 598 13.15 8.77 -3.21
N GLN A 599 14.16 9.35 -3.86
CA GLN A 599 14.52 10.76 -3.70
C GLN A 599 13.39 11.68 -4.19
N GLU A 600 12.83 11.38 -5.38
CA GLU A 600 11.72 12.14 -5.93
C GLU A 600 10.48 12.06 -5.02
N ALA A 601 10.09 10.85 -4.59
CA ALA A 601 8.96 10.67 -3.68
C ALA A 601 9.19 11.44 -2.37
N THR A 602 10.38 11.34 -1.78
CA THR A 602 10.74 12.07 -0.55
C THR A 602 10.63 13.59 -0.74
N ARG A 603 11.12 14.13 -1.87
CA ARG A 603 10.98 15.55 -2.20
C ARG A 603 9.50 15.94 -2.33
N LYS A 604 8.70 15.18 -3.06
CA LYS A 604 7.26 15.45 -3.24
C LYS A 604 6.49 15.38 -1.92
N ILE A 605 6.84 14.45 -1.02
CA ILE A 605 6.26 14.37 0.33
C ILE A 605 6.56 15.65 1.12
N LYS A 606 7.82 16.08 1.16
CA LYS A 606 8.24 17.29 1.88
C LYS A 606 7.60 18.56 1.33
N ASN A 607 7.36 18.61 0.02
CA ASN A 607 6.68 19.72 -0.65
C ASN A 607 5.14 19.68 -0.51
N GLY A 608 4.56 18.63 0.06
CA GLY A 608 3.09 18.47 0.15
C GLY A 608 2.43 18.16 -1.19
N GLU A 609 3.18 17.61 -2.16
CA GLU A 609 2.70 17.24 -3.50
C GLU A 609 2.10 15.82 -3.54
N VAL A 610 2.19 15.07 -2.43
CA VAL A 610 1.65 13.69 -2.30
C VAL A 610 0.36 13.70 -1.49
N GLU A 611 -0.59 12.83 -1.87
CA GLU A 611 -1.86 12.66 -1.17
C GLU A 611 -1.66 12.28 0.30
N ALA A 612 -2.22 13.09 1.21
CA ALA A 612 -2.05 12.94 2.66
C ALA A 612 -2.38 11.53 3.16
N GLY A 613 -3.52 10.96 2.75
CA GLY A 613 -3.95 9.63 3.20
C GLY A 613 -3.01 8.48 2.84
N ARG A 614 -2.09 8.67 1.88
CA ARG A 614 -1.06 7.68 1.56
C ARG A 614 0.13 7.75 2.49
N ILE A 615 0.43 8.93 3.05
CA ILE A 615 1.65 9.22 3.82
C ILE A 615 1.40 9.41 5.33
N THR A 616 0.14 9.53 5.75
CA THR A 616 -0.27 9.70 7.16
C THR A 616 -0.57 8.37 7.87
N LYS A 617 0.07 7.27 7.44
CA LYS A 617 -0.05 5.95 8.08
C LYS A 617 0.29 6.06 9.58
N THR A 618 -0.46 5.36 10.43
CA THR A 618 -0.28 5.43 11.89
C THR A 618 0.79 4.48 12.39
N VAL A 619 1.01 3.37 11.68
CA VAL A 619 2.03 2.38 12.03
C VAL A 619 2.85 2.06 10.80
N LEU A 620 4.17 2.19 10.94
CA LEU A 620 5.17 1.79 9.97
C LEU A 620 5.98 0.61 10.53
N VAL A 621 6.03 -0.47 9.78
CA VAL A 621 6.83 -1.66 10.09
C VAL A 621 7.93 -1.79 9.06
N ILE A 622 9.17 -1.90 9.50
CA ILE A 622 10.36 -1.98 8.64
C ILE A 622 11.05 -3.32 8.90
N ASP A 623 11.14 -4.13 7.85
CA ASP A 623 11.90 -5.38 7.85
C ASP A 623 13.32 -5.17 7.29
N GLU A 624 14.26 -6.01 7.72
CA GLU A 624 15.69 -5.95 7.39
C GLU A 624 16.29 -4.53 7.49
N ALA A 625 15.89 -3.78 8.53
CA ALA A 625 16.24 -2.37 8.71
C ALA A 625 17.75 -2.09 8.77
N GLN A 626 18.60 -3.12 8.94
CA GLN A 626 20.05 -2.97 8.81
C GLN A 626 20.49 -2.61 7.39
N ASP A 627 19.71 -2.99 6.38
CA ASP A 627 20.07 -2.82 4.97
C ASP A 627 19.64 -1.45 4.41
N MET A 628 19.06 -0.56 5.24
CA MET A 628 18.65 0.78 4.81
C MET A 628 19.82 1.62 4.36
N ASP A 629 19.62 2.36 3.26
CA ASP A 629 20.50 3.43 2.82
C ASP A 629 20.04 4.83 3.29
N ALA A 630 20.72 5.87 2.80
CA ALA A 630 20.42 7.25 3.17
C ALA A 630 19.07 7.76 2.64
N ASP A 631 18.69 7.35 1.43
CA ASP A 631 17.49 7.82 0.76
C ASP A 631 16.25 7.15 1.35
N GLU A 632 16.34 5.85 1.64
CA GLU A 632 15.31 5.09 2.35
C GLU A 632 15.08 5.65 3.76
N PHE A 633 16.15 5.95 4.50
CA PHE A 633 16.02 6.57 5.82
C PHE A 633 15.46 8.00 5.74
N ALA A 634 15.80 8.76 4.70
CA ALA A 634 15.23 10.09 4.44
C ALA A 634 13.72 10.00 4.16
N LEU A 635 13.28 8.99 3.42
CA LEU A 635 11.86 8.69 3.20
C LEU A 635 11.15 8.40 4.54
N ILE A 636 11.72 7.53 5.38
CA ILE A 636 11.13 7.22 6.70
C ILE A 636 10.99 8.46 7.56
N ASN A 637 12.02 9.32 7.62
CA ASN A 637 11.92 10.58 8.35
C ASN A 637 10.84 11.50 7.77
N ALA A 638 10.73 11.61 6.45
CA ALA A 638 9.68 12.41 5.81
C ALA A 638 8.28 11.89 6.17
N LEU A 639 8.07 10.57 6.24
CA LEU A 639 6.79 9.98 6.69
C LEU A 639 6.51 10.28 8.17
N MET A 640 7.52 10.16 9.03
CA MET A 640 7.42 10.49 10.46
C MET A 640 7.13 11.97 10.70
N GLU A 641 7.65 12.87 9.87
CA GLU A 641 7.38 14.31 9.93
C GLU A 641 5.93 14.64 9.55
N GLN A 642 5.36 13.91 8.59
CA GLN A 642 3.97 14.12 8.13
C GLN A 642 2.93 13.60 9.13
N ASN A 643 3.27 12.53 9.85
CA ASN A 643 2.49 12.06 10.97
C ASN A 643 3.38 11.95 12.20
N GLU A 644 3.49 13.05 12.94
CA GLU A 644 4.29 13.05 14.15
C GLU A 644 3.76 12.10 15.22
N GLU A 645 2.60 11.44 15.10
CA GLU A 645 2.13 10.36 15.99
C GLU A 645 2.37 8.93 15.47
N MET A 646 3.11 8.80 14.36
CA MET A 646 3.44 7.53 13.72
C MET A 646 4.24 6.64 14.67
N ARG A 647 3.81 5.39 14.77
CA ARG A 647 4.52 4.32 15.46
C ARG A 647 5.46 3.65 14.47
N VAL A 648 6.74 3.49 14.81
CA VAL A 648 7.72 2.81 13.94
C VAL A 648 8.25 1.57 14.64
N ILE A 649 8.17 0.43 13.96
CA ILE A 649 8.70 -0.85 14.42
C ILE A 649 9.73 -1.31 13.41
N ALA A 650 11.01 -1.16 13.72
CA ALA A 650 12.12 -1.56 12.87
C ALA A 650 12.74 -2.85 13.40
N VAL A 651 12.88 -3.86 12.54
CA VAL A 651 13.50 -5.14 12.88
C VAL A 651 14.69 -5.35 11.97
N GLY A 652 15.82 -5.74 12.54
CA GLY A 652 17.02 -5.98 11.76
C GLY A 652 18.09 -6.75 12.52
N ASP A 653 19.07 -7.26 11.77
CA ASP A 653 20.29 -7.87 12.32
C ASP A 653 21.51 -7.06 11.86
N ASP A 654 22.01 -6.19 12.73
CA ASP A 654 23.14 -5.32 12.44
C ASP A 654 24.44 -6.06 12.10
N ASP A 655 24.58 -7.31 12.56
CA ASP A 655 25.72 -8.18 12.24
C ASP A 655 25.64 -8.73 10.80
N GLN A 656 24.48 -8.62 10.15
CA GLN A 656 24.25 -9.06 8.77
C GLN A 656 24.15 -7.90 7.77
N ASN A 657 24.61 -6.70 8.13
CA ASN A 657 24.80 -5.63 7.16
C ASN A 657 26.00 -5.96 6.25
N ILE A 658 25.72 -6.35 5.00
CA ILE A 658 26.71 -6.75 3.98
C ILE A 658 26.49 -6.04 2.63
N TYR A 659 25.67 -4.98 2.64
CA TYR A 659 25.37 -4.18 1.45
C TYR A 659 25.95 -2.76 1.59
N GLU A 660 27.01 -2.58 2.39
CA GLU A 660 27.66 -1.29 2.60
C GLU A 660 28.19 -0.71 1.27
N PHE A 661 28.67 -1.56 0.35
CA PHE A 661 29.03 -1.17 -1.02
C PHE A 661 27.88 -0.57 -1.86
N ARG A 662 26.63 -0.75 -1.44
CA ARG A 662 25.43 -0.12 -2.04
C ARG A 662 24.92 1.08 -1.23
N GLY A 663 25.62 1.48 -0.16
CA GLY A 663 25.24 2.57 0.73
C GLY A 663 24.47 2.16 1.98
N ALA A 664 24.18 0.86 2.18
CA ALA A 664 23.43 0.37 3.34
C ALA A 664 24.21 0.58 4.66
N SER A 665 23.52 0.89 5.76
CA SER A 665 24.20 1.09 7.05
C SER A 665 23.30 0.87 8.28
N SER A 666 23.76 0.04 9.22
CA SER A 666 23.12 -0.16 10.53
C SER A 666 23.12 1.10 11.42
N LYS A 667 23.80 2.20 10.99
CA LYS A 667 23.74 3.49 11.68
C LYS A 667 22.31 4.04 11.76
N TYR A 668 21.43 3.70 10.82
CA TYR A 668 20.04 4.16 10.82
C TYR A 668 19.20 3.50 11.92
N LEU A 669 19.41 2.19 12.16
CA LEU A 669 18.87 1.52 13.36
C LEU A 669 19.38 2.19 14.64
N LYS A 670 20.69 2.48 14.70
CA LYS A 670 21.28 3.18 15.85
C LYS A 670 20.70 4.59 16.04
N SER A 671 20.45 5.32 14.95
CA SER A 671 19.84 6.65 14.96
C SER A 671 18.42 6.60 15.52
N LEU A 672 17.61 5.59 15.15
CA LEU A 672 16.29 5.40 15.77
C LEU A 672 16.38 5.17 17.29
N ILE A 673 17.37 4.41 17.76
CA ILE A 673 17.58 4.17 19.20
C ILE A 673 18.02 5.46 19.91
N VAL A 674 19.02 6.15 19.37
CA VAL A 674 19.67 7.29 20.05
C VAL A 674 18.88 8.58 19.88
N GLU A 675 18.50 8.94 18.65
CA GLU A 675 17.88 10.22 18.34
C GLU A 675 16.36 10.20 18.56
N LYS A 676 15.70 9.07 18.29
CA LYS A 676 14.25 8.92 18.51
C LYS A 676 13.92 8.23 19.83
N GLN A 677 14.93 7.86 20.63
CA GLN A 677 14.75 7.17 21.92
C GLN A 677 13.92 5.88 21.79
N ALA A 678 14.13 5.13 20.71
CA ALA A 678 13.40 3.89 20.50
C ALA A 678 13.72 2.84 21.57
N VAL A 679 12.68 2.11 22.02
CA VAL A 679 12.85 0.98 22.90
C VAL A 679 13.49 -0.16 22.12
N MET A 680 14.66 -0.59 22.57
CA MET A 680 15.42 -1.68 21.96
C MET A 680 15.08 -3.01 22.62
N TYR A 681 14.78 -4.02 21.81
CA TYR A 681 14.67 -5.42 22.23
C TYR A 681 15.72 -6.27 21.52
N GLU A 682 16.42 -7.13 22.26
CA GLU A 682 17.34 -8.11 21.70
C GLU A 682 16.65 -9.47 21.52
N LEU A 683 16.63 -9.99 20.29
CA LEU A 683 16.17 -11.36 20.00
C LEU A 683 17.38 -12.26 19.74
N VAL A 684 17.86 -12.92 20.79
CA VAL A 684 19.12 -13.70 20.74
C VAL A 684 18.93 -15.21 20.78
N GLU A 685 17.73 -15.71 21.06
CA GLU A 685 17.42 -17.15 21.01
C GLU A 685 17.45 -17.63 19.57
N ASN A 686 18.34 -18.55 19.22
CA ASN A 686 18.45 -19.14 17.90
C ASN A 686 17.72 -20.49 17.86
N TYR A 687 16.70 -20.58 17.01
CA TYR A 687 15.89 -21.78 16.82
C TYR A 687 16.37 -22.64 15.64
N ARG A 688 17.38 -22.16 14.90
CA ARG A 688 17.77 -22.68 13.57
C ARG A 688 18.94 -23.66 13.65
N SER A 689 20.02 -23.26 14.29
CA SER A 689 21.33 -23.90 14.18
C SER A 689 21.71 -24.64 15.46
N LYS A 690 22.56 -25.66 15.31
CA LYS A 690 23.09 -26.48 16.41
C LYS A 690 23.96 -25.70 17.39
N GLY A 691 24.08 -26.21 18.62
CA GLY A 691 24.71 -25.53 19.75
C GLY A 691 26.15 -25.09 19.49
N ASN A 692 27.02 -26.02 19.07
CA ASN A 692 28.42 -25.72 18.76
C ASN A 692 28.62 -24.79 17.55
N LEU A 693 27.71 -24.78 16.56
CA LEU A 693 27.75 -23.79 15.47
C LEU A 693 27.48 -22.37 16.00
N ILE A 694 26.54 -22.24 16.94
CA ILE A 694 26.25 -20.94 17.58
C ILE A 694 27.41 -20.49 18.45
N ASP A 695 27.99 -21.37 19.27
CA ASP A 695 29.19 -21.06 20.04
C ASP A 695 30.37 -20.63 19.14
N PHE A 696 30.63 -21.38 18.06
CA PHE A 696 31.64 -21.02 17.06
C PHE A 696 31.45 -19.59 16.52
N THR A 697 30.22 -19.26 16.11
CA THR A 697 29.91 -17.93 15.56
C THR A 697 29.88 -16.83 16.62
N ASN A 698 29.51 -17.11 17.87
CA ASN A 698 29.57 -16.16 18.99
C ASN A 698 31.00 -15.73 19.31
N GLN A 699 31.96 -16.67 19.26
CA GLN A 699 33.38 -16.33 19.42
C GLN A 699 33.86 -15.44 18.26
N PHE A 700 33.42 -15.72 17.04
CA PHE A 700 33.73 -14.85 15.89
C PHE A 700 33.08 -13.45 15.99
N LEU A 701 31.86 -13.33 16.55
CA LEU A 701 31.19 -12.04 16.72
C LEU A 701 32.01 -11.03 17.53
N GLN A 702 32.90 -11.49 18.43
CA GLN A 702 33.76 -10.62 19.23
C GLN A 702 34.71 -9.75 18.40
N VAL A 703 35.04 -10.17 17.17
CA VAL A 703 35.95 -9.40 16.29
C VAL A 703 35.23 -8.40 15.38
N ILE A 704 33.88 -8.40 15.38
CA ILE A 704 33.05 -7.47 14.60
C ILE A 704 32.84 -6.18 15.42
N PRO A 705 33.27 -5.00 14.93
CA PRO A 705 33.11 -3.74 15.66
C PRO A 705 31.70 -3.16 15.53
N ASN A 706 31.35 -2.24 16.43
CA ASN A 706 30.14 -1.41 16.37
C ASN A 706 28.81 -2.19 16.32
N ARG A 707 28.74 -3.32 17.02
CA ARG A 707 27.52 -4.11 17.16
C ARG A 707 26.49 -3.41 18.05
N LEU A 708 25.21 -3.59 17.74
CA LEU A 708 24.10 -3.14 18.57
C LEU A 708 23.82 -4.12 19.71
N LYS A 709 23.91 -5.42 19.44
CA LYS A 709 23.57 -6.48 20.41
C LYS A 709 24.69 -6.71 21.41
N HIS A 710 24.37 -6.75 22.69
CA HIS A 710 25.30 -7.04 23.78
C HIS A 710 25.20 -8.48 24.27
N THR A 711 24.02 -9.09 24.21
CA THR A 711 23.84 -10.48 24.63
C THR A 711 24.33 -11.45 23.55
N PRO A 712 25.11 -12.48 23.90
CA PRO A 712 25.47 -13.55 22.97
C PRO A 712 24.23 -14.29 22.43
N ILE A 713 24.35 -14.87 21.24
CA ILE A 713 23.27 -15.68 20.65
C ILE A 713 23.14 -16.99 21.45
N ILE A 714 21.92 -17.37 21.83
CA ILE A 714 21.65 -18.53 22.69
C ILE A 714 21.00 -19.63 21.85
N PRO A 715 21.61 -20.82 21.73
CA PRO A 715 21.00 -21.92 20.98
C PRO A 715 19.83 -22.52 21.75
N VAL A 716 18.68 -22.67 21.09
CA VAL A 716 17.51 -23.41 21.61
C VAL A 716 17.72 -24.91 21.39
N GLN A 717 18.31 -25.29 20.24
CA GLN A 717 18.74 -26.65 19.96
C GLN A 717 20.08 -26.92 20.65
N ARG A 718 20.08 -27.82 21.64
CA ARG A 718 21.28 -28.11 22.45
C ARG A 718 22.18 -29.21 21.88
N ASP A 719 21.74 -29.90 20.83
CA ASP A 719 22.55 -30.90 20.18
C ASP A 719 23.62 -30.26 19.27
N ASN A 720 24.71 -30.99 19.07
CA ASN A 720 25.87 -30.53 18.31
C ASN A 720 25.80 -31.01 16.86
N GLY A 721 26.26 -30.14 15.97
CA GLY A 721 26.48 -30.42 14.55
C GLY A 721 27.95 -30.67 14.24
N LYS A 722 28.30 -30.77 12.95
CA LYS A 722 29.69 -30.93 12.53
C LYS A 722 30.29 -29.56 12.15
N VAL A 723 31.40 -29.18 12.78
CA VAL A 723 32.19 -27.99 12.39
C VAL A 723 33.59 -28.43 12.02
N LYS A 724 34.00 -28.17 10.77
CA LYS A 724 35.30 -28.58 10.24
C LYS A 724 36.03 -27.38 9.61
N LEU A 725 37.23 -27.08 10.10
CA LEU A 725 38.14 -26.10 9.52
C LEU A 725 39.23 -26.84 8.77
N ILE A 726 39.36 -26.58 7.48
CA ILE A 726 40.40 -27.16 6.63
C ILE A 726 41.27 -26.02 6.11
N ARG A 727 42.49 -25.93 6.64
CA ARG A 727 43.44 -24.87 6.31
C ARG A 727 44.42 -25.36 5.25
N TYR A 728 44.44 -24.68 4.11
CA TYR A 728 45.29 -25.01 2.97
C TYR A 728 46.53 -24.12 2.91
N LYS A 729 47.68 -24.72 2.57
CA LYS A 729 48.86 -23.97 2.12
C LYS A 729 48.75 -23.56 0.63
N SER A 730 47.96 -24.28 -0.15
CA SER A 730 47.69 -24.00 -1.57
C SER A 730 46.76 -22.79 -1.76
N ASN A 731 46.88 -22.14 -2.92
CA ASN A 731 45.97 -21.08 -3.40
C ASN A 731 44.97 -21.61 -4.45
N ASN A 732 44.75 -22.92 -4.48
CA ASN A 732 43.77 -23.58 -5.36
C ASN A 732 42.88 -24.47 -4.50
N LEU A 733 41.76 -23.92 -4.02
CA LEU A 733 40.91 -24.60 -3.03
C LEU A 733 39.73 -25.35 -3.66
N ILE A 734 39.43 -25.12 -4.94
CA ILE A 734 38.23 -25.63 -5.61
C ILE A 734 38.22 -27.17 -5.68
N ALA A 735 39.31 -27.79 -6.14
CA ALA A 735 39.42 -29.24 -6.24
C ALA A 735 39.29 -29.93 -4.87
N PRO A 736 40.10 -29.58 -3.84
CA PRO A 736 39.98 -30.24 -2.54
C PRO A 736 38.66 -29.95 -1.81
N LEU A 737 38.02 -28.80 -2.07
CA LEU A 737 36.66 -28.52 -1.62
C LEU A 737 35.67 -29.53 -2.21
N VAL A 738 35.68 -29.72 -3.53
CA VAL A 738 34.79 -30.67 -4.22
C VAL A 738 35.06 -32.10 -3.77
N ASP A 739 36.33 -32.51 -3.64
CA ASP A 739 36.69 -33.83 -3.12
C ASP A 739 36.15 -34.04 -1.70
N ASN A 740 36.22 -33.01 -0.84
CA ASN A 740 35.62 -33.09 0.48
C ASN A 740 34.09 -33.21 0.41
N ILE A 741 33.41 -32.45 -0.45
CA ILE A 741 31.95 -32.57 -0.65
C ILE A 741 31.57 -34.01 -1.06
N LEU A 742 32.32 -34.61 -1.99
CA LEU A 742 32.10 -35.99 -2.47
C LEU A 742 32.33 -37.04 -1.37
N SER A 743 33.23 -36.77 -0.42
CA SER A 743 33.54 -37.67 0.69
C SER A 743 32.55 -37.62 1.85
N GLU A 744 31.76 -36.56 1.97
CA GLU A 744 30.90 -36.32 3.13
C GLU A 744 29.49 -36.89 2.90
N SER A 745 28.86 -37.42 3.95
CA SER A 745 27.47 -37.86 3.88
C SER A 745 26.53 -36.65 4.03
N LEU A 746 25.94 -36.21 2.92
CA LEU A 746 25.10 -35.02 2.85
C LEU A 746 23.62 -35.37 3.09
N ALA A 747 23.15 -35.16 4.32
CA ALA A 747 21.72 -35.24 4.63
C ALA A 747 21.11 -33.83 4.70
N GLY A 748 19.96 -33.63 4.05
CA GLY A 748 19.28 -32.33 4.00
C GLY A 748 19.84 -31.39 2.95
N THR A 749 19.42 -30.12 2.99
CA THR A 749 19.82 -29.14 1.96
C THR A 749 21.30 -28.79 2.07
N THR A 750 21.99 -28.73 0.93
CA THR A 750 23.44 -28.46 0.89
C THR A 750 23.75 -27.25 0.02
N CYS A 751 24.60 -26.36 0.53
CA CYS A 751 25.07 -25.22 -0.23
C CYS A 751 26.59 -25.01 -0.14
N VAL A 752 27.18 -24.60 -1.26
CA VAL A 752 28.56 -24.14 -1.35
C VAL A 752 28.57 -22.63 -1.56
N LEU A 753 29.24 -21.91 -0.67
CA LEU A 753 29.35 -20.45 -0.71
C LEU A 753 30.77 -20.01 -1.04
N THR A 754 30.87 -19.12 -2.01
CA THR A 754 32.12 -18.56 -2.51
C THR A 754 32.14 -17.05 -2.44
N LYS A 755 33.29 -16.43 -2.68
CA LYS A 755 33.40 -14.97 -2.76
C LYS A 755 32.93 -14.47 -4.12
N THR A 756 33.32 -15.15 -5.20
CA THR A 756 33.08 -14.69 -6.58
C THR A 756 32.14 -15.61 -7.36
N ASN A 757 31.44 -15.04 -8.35
CA ASN A 757 30.58 -15.82 -9.25
C ASN A 757 31.39 -16.82 -10.09
N GLU A 758 32.63 -16.49 -10.41
CA GLU A 758 33.54 -17.36 -11.17
C GLU A 758 33.84 -18.65 -10.39
N GLU A 759 34.23 -18.52 -9.12
CA GLU A 759 34.43 -19.66 -8.20
C GLU A 759 33.18 -20.54 -8.10
N ALA A 760 32.01 -19.92 -7.91
CA ALA A 760 30.74 -20.62 -7.78
C ALA A 760 30.42 -21.46 -9.04
N LEU A 761 30.68 -20.88 -10.21
CA LEU A 761 30.44 -21.54 -11.49
C LEU A 761 31.43 -22.70 -11.73
N GLN A 762 32.71 -22.52 -11.39
CA GLN A 762 33.73 -23.57 -11.51
C GLN A 762 33.41 -24.77 -10.60
N ILE A 763 33.02 -24.51 -9.34
CA ILE A 763 32.60 -25.57 -8.41
C ILE A 763 31.37 -26.30 -8.94
N THR A 764 30.38 -25.57 -9.46
CA THR A 764 29.16 -26.18 -10.05
C THR A 764 29.53 -27.12 -11.18
N GLY A 765 30.41 -26.69 -12.10
CA GLY A 765 30.87 -27.52 -13.21
C GLY A 765 31.59 -28.79 -12.77
N LEU A 766 32.46 -28.69 -11.76
CA LEU A 766 33.17 -29.87 -11.22
C LEU A 766 32.24 -30.83 -10.48
N LEU A 767 31.25 -30.33 -9.74
CA LEU A 767 30.25 -31.18 -9.10
C LEU A 767 29.46 -31.97 -10.15
N LEU A 768 28.98 -31.30 -11.20
CA LEU A 768 28.27 -31.95 -12.31
C LEU A 768 29.14 -33.00 -13.02
N LYS A 769 30.42 -32.68 -13.26
CA LYS A 769 31.38 -33.62 -13.87
C LYS A 769 31.59 -34.89 -13.04
N ASN A 770 31.56 -34.77 -11.71
CA ASN A 770 31.66 -35.89 -10.79
C ASN A 770 30.30 -36.56 -10.51
N GLY A 771 29.27 -36.29 -11.32
CA GLY A 771 27.96 -36.93 -11.24
C GLY A 771 27.04 -36.40 -10.14
N MET A 772 27.40 -35.30 -9.45
CA MET A 772 26.54 -34.67 -8.44
C MET A 772 25.53 -33.74 -9.11
N GLN A 773 24.30 -33.73 -8.61
CA GLN A 773 23.33 -32.71 -9.00
C GLN A 773 23.69 -31.37 -8.34
N ALA A 774 24.08 -30.37 -9.14
CA ALA A 774 24.40 -29.03 -8.64
C ALA A 774 23.69 -27.93 -9.44
N LYS A 775 23.29 -26.87 -8.76
CA LYS A 775 22.61 -25.70 -9.34
C LYS A 775 23.28 -24.40 -8.87
N LEU A 776 23.63 -23.53 -9.81
CA LEU A 776 24.19 -22.21 -9.51
C LEU A 776 23.07 -21.19 -9.29
N ILE A 777 23.11 -20.47 -8.15
CA ILE A 777 22.25 -19.31 -7.90
C ILE A 777 22.80 -18.11 -8.67
N GLN A 778 22.16 -17.78 -9.79
CA GLN A 778 22.54 -16.66 -10.66
C GLN A 778 21.59 -15.48 -10.47
N SER A 779 22.14 -14.26 -10.60
CA SER A 779 21.35 -13.04 -10.73
C SER A 779 21.10 -12.79 -12.22
N ASN A 780 19.97 -12.18 -12.56
CA ASN A 780 19.72 -11.61 -13.90
C ASN A 780 20.45 -10.26 -14.09
N GLU A 781 21.66 -10.13 -13.54
CA GLU A 781 22.45 -8.90 -13.65
C GLU A 781 22.63 -8.52 -15.13
N GLY A 782 22.09 -7.35 -15.49
CA GLY A 782 22.12 -6.83 -16.85
C GLY A 782 20.83 -6.99 -17.65
N PHE A 783 19.75 -7.60 -17.14
CA PHE A 783 18.42 -7.57 -17.77
C PHE A 783 17.23 -7.73 -16.81
N SER A 784 16.06 -7.20 -17.19
CA SER A 784 14.81 -7.47 -16.48
C SER A 784 14.32 -8.89 -16.74
N LEU A 785 13.79 -9.57 -15.71
CA LEU A 785 13.16 -10.89 -15.87
C LEU A 785 12.04 -10.88 -16.93
N TYR A 786 11.37 -9.74 -17.12
CA TYR A 786 10.40 -9.50 -18.18
C TYR A 786 10.95 -9.74 -19.59
N ASN A 787 12.26 -9.57 -19.80
CA ASN A 787 12.90 -9.77 -21.09
C ASN A 787 13.29 -11.22 -21.37
N LEU A 788 13.12 -12.14 -20.41
CA LEU A 788 13.43 -13.55 -20.62
C LEU A 788 12.46 -14.17 -21.66
N LEU A 789 12.99 -14.96 -22.59
CA LEU A 789 12.23 -15.55 -23.70
C LEU A 789 11.01 -16.34 -23.21
N GLU A 790 11.21 -17.18 -22.21
CA GLU A 790 10.19 -18.03 -21.60
C GLU A 790 9.08 -17.18 -20.96
N VAL A 791 9.43 -16.08 -20.31
CA VAL A 791 8.49 -15.15 -19.66
C VAL A 791 7.67 -14.40 -20.69
N ARG A 792 8.31 -13.83 -21.73
CA ARG A 792 7.59 -13.17 -22.84
C ARG A 792 6.67 -14.13 -23.57
N PHE A 793 7.09 -15.38 -23.75
CA PHE A 793 6.23 -16.40 -24.36
C PHE A 793 5.02 -16.71 -23.49
N PHE A 794 5.19 -16.92 -22.19
CA PHE A 794 4.07 -17.13 -21.27
C PHE A 794 3.06 -15.98 -21.35
N LEU A 795 3.55 -14.74 -21.27
CA LEU A 795 2.71 -13.55 -21.39
C LEU A 795 1.99 -13.47 -22.74
N SER A 796 2.64 -13.86 -23.83
CA SER A 796 2.01 -13.88 -25.15
C SER A 796 0.95 -14.98 -25.30
N GLN A 797 1.03 -16.06 -24.51
CA GLN A 797 0.03 -17.13 -24.53
C GLN A 797 -1.25 -16.79 -23.76
N LEU A 798 -1.20 -15.79 -22.87
CA LEU A 798 -2.40 -15.28 -22.22
C LEU A 798 -3.36 -14.61 -23.23
N ASN A 799 -2.85 -14.19 -24.40
CA ASN A 799 -3.61 -13.74 -25.58
C ASN A 799 -4.80 -12.82 -25.25
N LEU A 800 -4.61 -11.91 -24.29
CA LEU A 800 -5.65 -11.02 -23.82
C LEU A 800 -5.79 -9.82 -24.77
N PRO A 801 -6.99 -9.55 -25.31
CA PRO A 801 -7.30 -8.27 -25.96
C PRO A 801 -6.97 -7.10 -25.02
N ASP A 802 -6.69 -5.92 -25.55
CA ASP A 802 -6.42 -4.73 -24.73
C ASP A 802 -7.59 -4.33 -23.80
N SER A 803 -8.78 -4.87 -24.05
CA SER A 803 -9.99 -4.70 -23.23
C SER A 803 -10.12 -5.71 -22.08
N VAL A 804 -9.25 -6.74 -21.99
CA VAL A 804 -9.33 -7.78 -20.95
C VAL A 804 -8.21 -7.60 -19.92
N TYR A 805 -8.63 -7.26 -18.70
CA TYR A 805 -7.73 -6.88 -17.60
C TYR A 805 -7.59 -7.97 -16.53
N VAL A 806 -8.61 -8.83 -16.42
CA VAL A 806 -8.61 -10.01 -15.56
C VAL A 806 -8.29 -11.22 -16.42
N ILE A 807 -7.28 -11.97 -16.04
CA ILE A 807 -6.91 -13.22 -16.68
C ILE A 807 -7.84 -14.31 -16.17
N SER A 808 -8.53 -15.01 -17.06
CA SER A 808 -9.38 -16.14 -16.71
C SER A 808 -8.53 -17.32 -16.21
N ASP A 809 -9.11 -18.18 -15.37
CA ASP A 809 -8.41 -19.38 -14.89
C ASP A 809 -8.06 -20.35 -16.03
N ASP A 810 -8.89 -20.40 -17.08
CA ASP A 810 -8.67 -21.22 -18.26
C ASP A 810 -7.51 -20.71 -19.13
N ASP A 811 -7.48 -19.41 -19.43
CA ASP A 811 -6.38 -18.79 -20.20
C ASP A 811 -5.05 -18.94 -19.45
N TRP A 812 -5.10 -18.77 -18.13
CA TRP A 812 -3.94 -18.96 -17.27
C TRP A 812 -3.44 -20.40 -17.28
N ALA A 813 -4.33 -21.38 -17.13
CA ALA A 813 -3.99 -22.80 -17.18
C ALA A 813 -3.41 -23.20 -18.55
N ASN A 814 -4.03 -22.73 -19.63
CA ASN A 814 -3.58 -22.97 -21.01
C ASN A 814 -2.19 -22.37 -21.27
N ALA A 815 -1.95 -21.13 -20.85
CA ALA A 815 -0.65 -20.49 -21.00
C ALA A 815 0.46 -21.23 -20.24
N LYS A 816 0.17 -21.72 -19.02
CA LYS A 816 1.11 -22.57 -18.25
C LYS A 816 1.43 -23.87 -18.99
N GLN A 817 0.41 -24.54 -19.52
CA GLN A 817 0.60 -25.79 -20.25
C GLN A 817 1.47 -25.58 -21.50
N LYS A 818 1.16 -24.57 -22.32
CA LYS A 818 1.94 -24.24 -23.52
C LYS A 818 3.39 -23.85 -23.20
N LEU A 819 3.61 -23.13 -22.09
CA LEU A 819 4.95 -22.81 -21.61
C LEU A 819 5.74 -24.10 -21.31
N ALA A 820 5.13 -25.02 -20.56
CA ALA A 820 5.76 -26.29 -20.19
C ALA A 820 6.05 -27.18 -21.41
N GLU A 821 5.12 -27.25 -22.37
CA GLU A 821 5.30 -28.03 -23.60
C GLU A 821 6.44 -27.47 -24.47
N LYS A 822 6.42 -26.17 -24.75
CA LYS A 822 7.39 -25.52 -25.63
C LYS A 822 8.81 -25.50 -25.04
N PHE A 823 8.93 -25.32 -23.73
CA PHE A 823 10.21 -25.13 -23.05
C PHE A 823 10.57 -26.29 -22.12
N SER A 824 10.07 -27.49 -22.39
CA SER A 824 10.37 -28.71 -21.61
C SER A 824 11.88 -28.98 -21.45
N GLY A 825 12.69 -28.61 -22.45
CA GLY A 825 14.16 -28.70 -22.40
C GLY A 825 14.89 -27.44 -21.90
N SER A 826 14.18 -26.36 -21.58
CA SER A 826 14.80 -25.11 -21.12
C SER A 826 15.35 -25.24 -19.71
N LEU A 827 16.55 -24.69 -19.49
CA LEU A 827 17.15 -24.59 -18.15
C LEU A 827 16.45 -23.55 -17.24
N ASN A 828 15.52 -22.76 -17.77
CA ASN A 828 14.80 -21.70 -17.05
C ASN A 828 13.33 -22.05 -16.76
N LEU A 829 12.82 -23.17 -17.27
CA LEU A 829 11.40 -23.53 -17.12
C LEU A 829 10.98 -23.62 -15.64
N GLU A 830 11.79 -24.28 -14.80
CA GLU A 830 11.51 -24.44 -13.37
C GLU A 830 11.35 -23.08 -12.67
N ILE A 831 12.23 -22.12 -12.98
CA ILE A 831 12.20 -20.76 -12.41
C ILE A 831 10.93 -20.03 -12.85
N CYS A 832 10.57 -20.10 -14.14
CA CYS A 832 9.34 -19.51 -14.65
C CYS A 832 8.09 -20.12 -14.00
N MET A 833 8.06 -21.43 -13.79
CA MET A 833 6.94 -22.11 -13.13
C MET A 833 6.83 -21.71 -11.65
N ASN A 834 7.96 -21.56 -10.95
CA ASN A 834 7.97 -21.07 -9.56
C ASN A 834 7.46 -19.63 -9.47
N MET A 835 7.87 -18.74 -10.38
CA MET A 835 7.36 -17.37 -10.48
C MET A 835 5.83 -17.34 -10.65
N ILE A 836 5.30 -18.15 -11.57
CA ILE A 836 3.86 -18.26 -11.83
C ILE A 836 3.13 -18.74 -10.57
N LYS A 837 3.63 -19.80 -9.93
CA LYS A 837 3.06 -20.36 -8.70
C LYS A 837 3.05 -19.37 -7.54
N ASP A 838 4.11 -18.58 -7.40
CA ASP A 838 4.19 -17.55 -6.37
C ASP A 838 3.19 -16.42 -6.60
N PHE A 839 3.00 -16.00 -7.85
CA PHE A 839 1.96 -15.03 -8.21
C PHE A 839 0.55 -15.56 -7.91
N GLU A 840 0.25 -16.83 -8.24
CA GLU A 840 -1.05 -17.47 -7.93
C GLU A 840 -1.35 -17.45 -6.43
N SER A 841 -0.37 -17.83 -5.62
CA SER A 841 -0.55 -17.93 -4.16
C SER A 841 -0.79 -16.59 -3.47
N THR A 842 -0.35 -15.47 -4.09
CA THR A 842 -0.52 -14.12 -3.55
C THR A 842 -1.75 -13.40 -4.12
N ASN A 843 -2.34 -13.94 -5.18
CA ASN A 843 -3.52 -13.42 -5.88
C ASN A 843 -4.57 -14.53 -6.13
N PRO A 844 -5.09 -15.18 -5.07
CA PRO A 844 -5.92 -16.38 -5.21
C PRO A 844 -7.33 -16.11 -5.76
N ARG A 845 -7.82 -14.86 -5.75
CA ARG A 845 -9.18 -14.50 -6.20
C ARG A 845 -9.26 -14.09 -7.66
N SER A 846 -8.35 -13.21 -8.09
CA SER A 846 -8.37 -12.63 -9.43
C SER A 846 -6.93 -12.30 -9.82
N LYS A 847 -6.59 -12.59 -11.08
CA LYS A 847 -5.26 -12.36 -11.64
C LYS A 847 -5.37 -11.19 -12.61
N TYR A 848 -4.83 -10.04 -12.23
CA TYR A 848 -4.82 -8.87 -13.12
C TYR A 848 -3.57 -8.88 -13.99
N LYS A 849 -3.73 -8.59 -15.28
CA LYS A 849 -2.62 -8.49 -16.24
C LYS A 849 -1.57 -7.47 -15.79
N SER A 850 -2.01 -6.28 -15.37
CA SER A 850 -1.15 -5.21 -14.88
C SER A 850 -0.37 -5.60 -13.62
N ASP A 851 -1.03 -6.25 -12.65
CA ASP A 851 -0.38 -6.73 -11.43
C ASP A 851 0.68 -7.80 -11.72
N LEU A 852 0.42 -8.69 -12.70
CA LEU A 852 1.38 -9.70 -13.16
C LEU A 852 2.60 -9.05 -13.83
N GLU A 853 2.39 -8.10 -14.72
CA GLU A 853 3.49 -7.42 -15.41
C GLU A 853 4.38 -6.65 -14.44
N ILE A 854 3.77 -5.94 -13.48
CA ILE A 854 4.49 -5.25 -12.39
C ILE A 854 5.26 -6.28 -11.56
N TYR A 855 4.62 -7.39 -11.17
CA TYR A 855 5.26 -8.45 -10.40
C TYR A 855 6.50 -9.01 -11.10
N ILE A 856 6.41 -9.30 -12.40
CA ILE A 856 7.53 -9.81 -13.20
C ILE A 856 8.65 -8.78 -13.32
N ARG A 857 8.30 -7.51 -13.61
CA ARG A 857 9.29 -6.44 -13.81
C ARG A 857 10.08 -6.12 -12.54
N GLU A 858 9.47 -6.28 -11.37
CA GLU A 858 10.09 -6.00 -10.08
C GLU A 858 10.77 -7.22 -9.43
N SER A 859 10.55 -8.43 -9.94
CA SER A 859 11.16 -9.65 -9.41
C SER A 859 12.53 -9.93 -10.01
N LYS A 860 13.41 -10.58 -9.23
CA LYS A 860 14.71 -11.06 -9.70
C LYS A 860 14.66 -12.55 -9.98
N LEU A 861 15.52 -13.02 -10.87
CA LEU A 861 15.61 -14.45 -11.20
C LEU A 861 15.95 -15.29 -9.96
N GLU A 862 16.77 -14.76 -9.07
CA GLU A 862 17.19 -15.43 -7.84
C GLU A 862 16.09 -15.58 -6.77
N ASP A 863 14.96 -14.86 -6.90
CA ASP A 863 13.80 -14.99 -6.01
C ASP A 863 13.10 -16.35 -6.18
N PHE A 864 13.30 -17.03 -7.32
CA PHE A 864 12.52 -18.21 -7.73
C PHE A 864 13.31 -19.53 -7.75
N PHE A 865 14.54 -19.57 -7.22
CA PHE A 865 15.24 -20.84 -7.01
C PHE A 865 14.62 -21.60 -5.83
N GLY A 866 14.07 -22.78 -6.12
CA GLY A 866 13.55 -23.70 -5.11
C GLY A 866 14.66 -24.45 -4.35
N GLU A 867 14.33 -24.88 -3.13
CA GLU A 867 15.19 -25.73 -2.30
C GLU A 867 14.89 -27.21 -2.60
N ASN A 868 15.40 -27.75 -3.71
CA ASN A 868 15.35 -29.19 -3.94
C ASN A 868 16.43 -29.87 -3.07
N ILE A 869 16.00 -30.78 -2.20
CA ILE A 869 16.84 -31.50 -1.22
C ILE A 869 17.95 -32.31 -1.92
N GLU A 870 17.71 -32.77 -3.15
CA GLU A 870 18.66 -33.61 -3.90
C GLU A 870 19.76 -32.82 -4.62
N SER A 871 19.61 -31.49 -4.76
CA SER A 871 20.56 -30.66 -5.50
C SER A 871 21.45 -29.82 -4.59
N ILE A 872 22.76 -29.80 -4.85
CA ILE A 872 23.72 -28.91 -4.21
C ILE A 872 23.59 -27.51 -4.80
N LEU A 873 23.25 -26.53 -3.98
CA LEU A 873 23.20 -25.14 -4.42
C LEU A 873 24.58 -24.50 -4.31
N VAL A 874 25.02 -23.81 -5.35
CA VAL A 874 26.30 -23.08 -5.33
C VAL A 874 26.02 -21.60 -5.53
N SER A 875 26.61 -20.74 -4.73
CA SER A 875 26.29 -19.31 -4.72
C SER A 875 27.45 -18.48 -4.19
N THR A 876 27.44 -17.18 -4.48
CA THR A 876 28.23 -16.24 -3.68
C THR A 876 27.59 -16.01 -2.31
N ILE A 877 28.39 -15.59 -1.34
CA ILE A 877 27.91 -15.30 0.02
C ILE A 877 26.77 -14.24 0.00
N HIS A 878 26.90 -13.19 -0.80
CA HIS A 878 25.90 -12.12 -0.91
C HIS A 878 24.53 -12.64 -1.36
N LYS A 879 24.50 -13.49 -2.40
CA LYS A 879 23.26 -14.05 -2.98
C LYS A 879 22.60 -15.11 -2.11
N ALA A 880 23.36 -15.71 -1.19
CA ALA A 880 22.82 -16.68 -0.23
C ALA A 880 22.19 -16.02 1.01
N LYS A 881 22.31 -14.69 1.17
CA LYS A 881 21.62 -13.96 2.24
C LYS A 881 20.11 -14.19 2.12
N GLY A 882 19.47 -14.50 3.25
CA GLY A 882 18.04 -14.87 3.31
C GLY A 882 17.74 -16.35 3.11
N ARG A 883 18.70 -17.15 2.62
CA ARG A 883 18.56 -18.62 2.48
C ARG A 883 19.26 -19.34 3.64
N GLU A 884 18.94 -20.62 3.85
CA GLU A 884 19.46 -21.41 4.97
C GLU A 884 19.60 -22.89 4.59
N PHE A 885 20.69 -23.54 5.01
CA PHE A 885 21.02 -24.90 4.56
C PHE A 885 21.41 -25.82 5.71
N ASP A 886 21.05 -27.10 5.64
CA ASP A 886 21.52 -28.09 6.61
C ASP A 886 23.05 -28.20 6.59
N ASN A 887 23.64 -28.24 5.40
CA ASN A 887 25.09 -28.33 5.17
C ASN A 887 25.59 -27.10 4.42
N VAL A 888 26.62 -26.43 4.94
CA VAL A 888 27.29 -25.31 4.26
C VAL A 888 28.78 -25.58 4.13
N PHE A 889 29.27 -25.48 2.89
CA PHE A 889 30.68 -25.48 2.55
C PHE A 889 31.09 -24.06 2.18
N LEU A 890 32.01 -23.47 2.93
CA LEU A 890 32.56 -22.14 2.66
C LEU A 890 33.93 -22.28 2.00
N MET A 891 34.11 -21.65 0.84
CA MET A 891 35.41 -21.49 0.22
C MET A 891 35.90 -20.05 0.39
N LEU A 892 36.99 -19.89 1.14
CA LEU A 892 37.59 -18.60 1.51
C LEU A 892 39.01 -18.52 0.96
N ASP A 893 39.13 -18.65 -0.36
CA ASP A 893 40.41 -18.53 -1.06
C ASP A 893 40.86 -17.06 -1.10
N GLN A 894 42.05 -16.78 -0.56
CA GLN A 894 42.61 -15.43 -0.42
C GLN A 894 41.62 -14.43 0.19
N PHE A 895 40.84 -14.91 1.17
CA PHE A 895 39.83 -14.10 1.83
C PHE A 895 40.46 -13.22 2.92
N HIS A 896 40.39 -11.90 2.73
CA HIS A 896 40.90 -10.89 3.65
C HIS A 896 39.78 -10.40 4.58
N ILE A 897 40.08 -10.30 5.89
CA ILE A 897 39.10 -9.89 6.93
C ILE A 897 39.43 -8.53 7.55
N ASP A 898 40.11 -7.66 6.80
CA ASP A 898 40.65 -6.39 7.31
C ASP A 898 39.56 -5.35 7.59
N THR A 899 38.42 -5.46 6.90
CA THR A 899 37.29 -4.53 7.03
C THR A 899 36.16 -5.11 7.88
N ALA A 900 35.35 -4.23 8.48
CA ALA A 900 34.15 -4.64 9.22
C ALA A 900 33.15 -5.38 8.29
N GLU A 901 32.99 -4.89 7.06
CA GLU A 901 32.15 -5.53 6.02
C GLU A 901 32.61 -6.97 5.72
N ALA A 902 33.92 -7.20 5.51
CA ALA A 902 34.43 -8.54 5.22
C ALA A 902 34.20 -9.53 6.37
N LYS A 903 34.34 -9.04 7.63
CA LYS A 903 34.00 -9.84 8.82
C LYS A 903 32.51 -10.17 8.87
N ARG A 904 31.62 -9.20 8.62
CA ARG A 904 30.17 -9.43 8.55
C ARG A 904 29.81 -10.39 7.42
N LEU A 905 30.45 -10.28 6.27
CA LEU A 905 30.27 -11.19 5.14
C LEU A 905 30.58 -12.63 5.54
N LEU A 906 31.72 -12.86 6.20
CA LEU A 906 32.07 -14.18 6.72
C LEU A 906 31.08 -14.67 7.80
N TYR A 907 30.65 -13.80 8.71
CA TYR A 907 29.62 -14.14 9.70
C TYR A 907 28.28 -14.53 9.04
N VAL A 908 27.83 -13.80 8.03
CA VAL A 908 26.64 -14.14 7.25
C VAL A 908 26.79 -15.53 6.62
N ALA A 909 27.95 -15.81 6.01
CA ALA A 909 28.24 -17.09 5.38
C ALA A 909 28.13 -18.26 6.38
N MET A 910 28.76 -18.13 7.55
CA MET A 910 28.75 -19.17 8.59
C MET A 910 27.35 -19.39 9.17
N THR A 911 26.57 -18.32 9.35
CA THR A 911 25.20 -18.38 9.92
C THR A 911 24.14 -18.91 8.95
N ARG A 912 24.52 -19.27 7.71
CA ARG A 912 23.65 -20.00 6.78
C ARG A 912 23.48 -21.46 7.16
N ALA A 913 24.41 -22.03 7.94
CA ALA A 913 24.42 -23.44 8.33
C ALA A 913 23.44 -23.74 9.48
N LYS A 914 22.60 -24.76 9.31
CA LYS A 914 21.73 -25.30 10.37
C LYS A 914 22.44 -26.41 11.15
N ARG A 915 23.08 -27.36 10.45
CA ARG A 915 23.67 -28.57 11.07
C ARG A 915 25.17 -28.65 10.90
N ASN A 916 25.66 -28.53 9.68
CA ASN A 916 27.06 -28.81 9.37
C ASN A 916 27.72 -27.63 8.67
N LEU A 917 28.88 -27.22 9.17
CA LEU A 917 29.68 -26.11 8.65
C LEU A 917 31.10 -26.58 8.34
N PHE A 918 31.46 -26.51 7.06
CA PHE A 918 32.79 -26.86 6.55
C PHE A 918 33.44 -25.60 5.99
N ILE A 919 34.60 -25.21 6.51
CA ILE A 919 35.30 -23.98 6.07
C ILE A 919 36.65 -24.37 5.48
N HIS A 920 36.82 -24.08 4.19
CA HIS A 920 38.02 -24.27 3.41
C HIS A 920 38.69 -22.92 3.19
N TYR A 921 39.89 -22.72 3.73
CA TYR A 921 40.53 -21.40 3.77
C TYR A 921 42.06 -21.49 3.81
N ASN A 922 42.75 -20.44 3.40
CA ASN A 922 44.23 -20.34 3.45
C ASN A 922 44.74 -19.27 4.44
N GLY A 923 43.86 -18.80 5.34
CA GLY A 923 44.18 -17.81 6.37
C GLY A 923 44.47 -18.40 7.76
N ARG A 924 44.69 -17.52 8.74
CA ARG A 924 44.87 -17.87 10.18
C ARG A 924 43.86 -17.19 11.11
N TYR A 925 42.90 -16.45 10.56
CA TYR A 925 41.99 -15.59 11.32
C TYR A 925 40.86 -16.32 12.06
N LEU A 926 40.76 -17.66 11.96
CA LEU A 926 39.81 -18.48 12.73
C LEU A 926 40.49 -19.31 13.84
N ASN A 927 41.83 -19.26 13.95
CA ASN A 927 42.59 -20.14 14.84
C ASN A 927 42.28 -19.93 16.35
N PHE A 928 41.72 -18.78 16.71
CA PHE A 928 41.40 -18.47 18.10
C PHE A 928 40.11 -19.12 18.60
N ILE A 929 39.25 -19.60 17.69
CA ILE A 929 37.93 -20.15 18.02
C ILE A 929 38.09 -21.58 18.52
N LYS A 930 37.45 -21.90 19.64
CA LYS A 930 37.44 -23.24 20.24
C LYS A 930 36.01 -23.61 20.61
N THR A 931 35.44 -24.59 19.93
CA THR A 931 34.10 -25.11 20.25
C THR A 931 34.11 -26.64 20.34
N GLU A 932 33.10 -27.20 20.98
CA GLU A 932 32.93 -28.64 21.12
C GLU A 932 32.76 -29.33 19.75
N GLY A 933 33.50 -30.41 19.53
CA GLY A 933 33.44 -31.17 18.27
C GLY A 933 34.08 -30.48 17.07
N LEU A 934 34.80 -29.36 17.25
CA LEU A 934 35.55 -28.69 16.20
C LEU A 934 36.68 -29.56 15.68
N GLN A 935 36.65 -29.88 14.38
CA GLN A 935 37.73 -30.58 13.69
C GLN A 935 38.59 -29.56 12.95
N VAL A 936 39.89 -29.52 13.24
CA VAL A 936 40.85 -28.66 12.51
C VAL A 936 41.82 -29.55 11.74
N ILE A 937 41.93 -29.33 10.44
CA ILE A 937 42.80 -30.07 9.53
C ILE A 937 43.74 -29.07 8.85
N ASP A 938 45.04 -29.37 8.91
CA ASP A 938 46.09 -28.65 8.18
C ASP A 938 46.49 -29.44 6.94
N ASP A 939 46.19 -28.88 5.77
CA ASP A 939 46.52 -29.46 4.47
C ASP A 939 47.72 -28.74 3.84
N HIS A 940 48.82 -29.49 3.71
CA HIS A 940 50.06 -29.04 3.12
C HIS A 940 50.26 -29.48 1.66
N GLN A 941 49.27 -30.17 1.07
CA GLN A 941 49.32 -30.60 -0.32
C GLN A 941 49.21 -29.40 -1.28
N ALA A 942 49.92 -29.51 -2.41
CA ALA A 942 49.86 -28.53 -3.49
C ALA A 942 48.80 -28.98 -4.50
N TYR A 943 47.73 -28.21 -4.65
CA TYR A 943 46.67 -28.49 -5.60
C TYR A 943 46.90 -27.71 -6.90
N ARG A 944 46.69 -28.40 -8.03
CA ARG A 944 46.70 -27.77 -9.36
C ARG A 944 45.43 -26.94 -9.56
N PRO A 945 45.47 -25.92 -10.43
CA PRO A 945 44.26 -25.19 -10.80
C PRO A 945 43.27 -26.13 -11.52
N PRO A 946 41.96 -25.84 -11.45
CA PRO A 946 40.92 -26.73 -11.98
C PRO A 946 41.08 -27.01 -13.47
N SER A 947 40.87 -28.26 -13.91
CA SER A 947 41.05 -28.66 -15.32
C SER A 947 40.06 -28.00 -16.29
N GLN A 948 38.97 -27.43 -15.77
CA GLN A 948 37.89 -26.81 -16.54
C GLN A 948 37.39 -25.56 -15.82
N LEU A 949 37.08 -24.51 -16.58
CA LEU A 949 36.44 -23.29 -16.07
C LEU A 949 35.15 -23.03 -16.84
N ALA A 950 34.19 -22.38 -16.21
CA ALA A 950 33.00 -21.90 -16.88
C ALA A 950 32.80 -20.41 -16.56
N MET A 951 32.25 -19.68 -17.53
CA MET A 951 31.99 -18.25 -17.43
C MET A 951 30.60 -17.93 -17.98
N GLN A 952 29.73 -17.31 -17.17
CA GLN A 952 28.42 -16.87 -17.62
C GLN A 952 28.55 -15.53 -18.34
N LEU A 953 28.12 -15.46 -19.60
CA LEU A 953 28.17 -14.22 -20.37
C LEU A 953 26.95 -13.34 -20.09
N SER A 954 27.18 -12.03 -20.18
CA SER A 954 26.22 -10.94 -20.06
C SER A 954 26.18 -10.07 -21.32
N HIS A 955 25.33 -9.03 -21.33
CA HIS A 955 25.24 -8.04 -22.41
C HIS A 955 26.58 -7.33 -22.70
N LYS A 956 27.48 -7.26 -21.70
CA LYS A 956 28.80 -6.62 -21.84
C LYS A 956 29.80 -7.49 -22.60
N ASP A 957 29.53 -8.79 -22.68
CA ASP A 957 30.47 -9.80 -23.17
C ASP A 957 30.23 -10.15 -24.64
N VAL A 958 29.08 -9.71 -25.17
CA VAL A 958 28.63 -9.97 -26.55
C VAL A 958 28.52 -8.68 -27.36
N TRP A 959 28.66 -8.76 -28.68
CA TRP A 959 28.42 -7.62 -29.56
C TRP A 959 26.92 -7.51 -29.87
N LEU A 960 26.21 -6.64 -29.15
CA LEU A 960 24.75 -6.50 -29.22
C LEU A 960 24.23 -6.21 -30.65
N ASP A 961 24.90 -5.35 -31.40
CA ASP A 961 24.50 -5.00 -32.78
C ASP A 961 24.59 -6.19 -33.76
N TYR A 962 25.40 -7.21 -33.46
CA TYR A 962 25.47 -8.42 -34.30
C TYR A 962 24.13 -9.15 -34.38
N PHE A 963 23.35 -9.10 -33.29
CA PHE A 963 22.07 -9.78 -33.22
C PHE A 963 21.02 -9.21 -34.16
N LEU A 964 21.18 -7.96 -34.63
CA LEU A 964 20.26 -7.32 -35.57
C LEU A 964 20.18 -8.07 -36.92
N SER A 965 21.26 -8.75 -37.33
CA SER A 965 21.33 -9.43 -38.63
C SER A 965 21.18 -10.96 -38.57
N CYS A 966 21.14 -11.57 -37.38
CA CYS A 966 21.13 -13.04 -37.23
C CYS A 966 19.88 -13.62 -36.54
N GLN A 967 18.78 -12.85 -36.43
CA GLN A 967 17.53 -13.29 -35.78
C GLN A 967 16.98 -14.62 -36.32
N ASN A 968 16.98 -14.80 -37.64
CA ASN A 968 16.53 -16.04 -38.30
C ASN A 968 17.30 -17.29 -37.83
N LEU A 969 18.55 -17.12 -37.41
CA LEU A 969 19.39 -18.20 -36.90
C LEU A 969 19.17 -18.47 -35.40
N ILE A 970 18.59 -17.52 -34.67
CA ILE A 970 18.36 -17.57 -33.22
C ILE A 970 16.96 -18.06 -32.88
N PHE A 971 15.95 -17.77 -33.72
CA PHE A 971 14.57 -18.24 -33.51
C PHE A 971 14.42 -19.74 -33.18
N PRO A 972 15.16 -20.68 -33.80
CA PRO A 972 15.05 -22.10 -33.47
C PRO A 972 15.80 -22.51 -32.19
N LEU A 973 16.59 -21.62 -31.58
CA LEU A 973 17.38 -21.91 -30.40
C LEU A 973 16.56 -21.75 -29.11
N THR A 974 16.90 -22.54 -28.10
CA THR A 974 16.35 -22.45 -26.75
C THR A 974 17.47 -22.47 -25.71
N SER A 975 17.13 -22.11 -24.47
CA SER A 975 18.03 -22.35 -23.34
C SER A 975 18.31 -23.85 -23.22
N GLY A 976 19.57 -24.22 -23.01
CA GLY A 976 20.03 -25.59 -22.97
C GLY A 976 20.78 -26.05 -24.22
N ASP A 977 20.62 -25.38 -25.35
CA ASP A 977 21.30 -25.75 -26.60
C ASP A 977 22.83 -25.54 -26.51
N PHE A 978 23.59 -26.44 -27.13
CA PHE A 978 25.04 -26.32 -27.21
C PHE A 978 25.46 -25.51 -28.44
N LEU A 979 26.50 -24.69 -28.25
CA LEU A 979 27.16 -23.90 -29.26
C LEU A 979 28.64 -24.28 -29.34
N ARG A 980 29.17 -24.31 -30.57
CA ARG A 980 30.61 -24.45 -30.81
C ARG A 980 31.27 -23.07 -30.76
N VAL A 981 32.48 -22.98 -30.20
CA VAL A 981 33.21 -21.72 -30.01
C VAL A 981 34.54 -21.77 -30.76
N ASP A 982 34.91 -20.68 -31.44
CA ASP A 982 36.20 -20.56 -32.15
C ASP A 982 37.11 -19.43 -31.61
N GLY A 983 36.65 -18.72 -30.57
CA GLY A 983 37.35 -17.59 -29.95
C GLY A 983 36.86 -16.22 -30.42
N GLU A 984 36.09 -16.13 -31.50
CA GLU A 984 35.45 -14.88 -31.94
C GLU A 984 33.92 -14.99 -32.02
N TYR A 985 33.42 -16.13 -32.47
CA TYR A 985 32.01 -16.42 -32.67
C TYR A 985 31.60 -17.68 -31.90
N CYS A 986 30.29 -17.78 -31.65
CA CYS A 986 29.64 -19.05 -31.35
C CYS A 986 28.75 -19.48 -32.51
N TYR A 987 28.77 -20.79 -32.80
CA TYR A 987 28.06 -21.41 -33.90
C TYR A 987 26.99 -22.37 -33.39
N ASN A 988 25.83 -22.39 -34.05
CA ASN A 988 24.79 -23.39 -33.80
C ASN A 988 25.20 -24.78 -34.31
N ALA A 989 24.37 -25.81 -34.08
CA ALA A 989 24.62 -27.18 -34.53
C ALA A 989 24.78 -27.33 -36.06
N LYS A 990 24.29 -26.36 -36.85
CA LYS A 990 24.43 -26.31 -38.31
C LYS A 990 25.70 -25.58 -38.78
N GLY A 991 26.57 -25.14 -37.85
CA GLY A 991 27.80 -24.41 -38.17
C GLY A 991 27.58 -22.95 -38.57
N GLN A 992 26.42 -22.36 -38.26
CA GLN A 992 26.09 -20.97 -38.59
C GLN A 992 26.39 -20.06 -37.39
N PRO A 993 27.01 -18.89 -37.58
CA PRO A 993 27.37 -18.00 -36.47
C PRO A 993 26.12 -17.31 -35.91
N VAL A 994 25.89 -17.47 -34.61
CA VAL A 994 24.69 -16.96 -33.91
C VAL A 994 25.02 -15.94 -32.83
N LEU A 995 26.30 -15.77 -32.49
CA LEU A 995 26.79 -14.83 -31.49
C LEU A 995 28.22 -14.40 -31.86
N ARG A 996 28.53 -13.13 -31.67
CA ARG A 996 29.91 -12.60 -31.72
C ARG A 996 30.29 -11.98 -30.38
N PHE A 997 31.51 -12.25 -29.90
CA PHE A 997 31.99 -11.66 -28.66
C PHE A 997 32.32 -10.16 -28.78
N SER A 998 32.15 -9.42 -27.69
CA SER A 998 32.53 -8.01 -27.60
C SER A 998 34.05 -7.85 -27.68
N LYS A 999 34.54 -6.66 -28.05
CA LYS A 999 36.00 -6.39 -28.11
C LYS A 999 36.67 -6.61 -26.75
N LYS A 1000 36.00 -6.20 -25.66
CA LYS A 1000 36.48 -6.37 -24.29
C LYS A 1000 36.57 -7.87 -23.94
N PHE A 1001 35.52 -8.63 -24.24
CA PHE A 1001 35.49 -10.05 -23.88
C PHE A 1001 36.53 -10.88 -24.64
N LYS A 1002 36.85 -10.52 -25.88
CA LYS A 1002 37.97 -11.15 -26.61
C LYS A 1002 39.30 -11.00 -25.88
N GLN A 1003 39.54 -9.87 -25.21
CA GLN A 1003 40.74 -9.69 -24.38
C GLN A 1003 40.71 -10.59 -23.14
N GLU A 1004 39.54 -10.80 -22.55
CA GLU A 1004 39.37 -11.73 -21.42
C GLU A 1004 39.62 -13.18 -21.86
N ILE A 1005 39.15 -13.59 -23.04
CA ILE A 1005 39.47 -14.91 -23.63
C ILE A 1005 40.99 -15.06 -23.81
N GLU A 1006 41.68 -14.06 -24.36
CA GLU A 1006 43.14 -14.12 -24.51
C GLU A 1006 43.88 -14.19 -23.17
N ALA A 1007 43.41 -13.48 -22.14
CA ALA A 1007 43.95 -13.60 -20.79
C ALA A 1007 43.77 -15.02 -20.23
N MET A 1008 42.65 -15.70 -20.52
CA MET A 1008 42.42 -17.09 -20.14
C MET A 1008 43.33 -18.05 -20.91
N LYS A 1009 43.58 -17.80 -22.20
CA LYS A 1009 44.54 -18.57 -22.99
C LYS A 1009 45.96 -18.46 -22.44
N GLN A 1010 46.39 -17.28 -22.01
CA GLN A 1010 47.68 -17.07 -21.33
C GLN A 1010 47.79 -17.83 -20.01
N LYS A 1011 46.67 -18.06 -19.32
CA LYS A 1011 46.57 -18.91 -18.12
C LYS A 1011 46.46 -20.41 -18.42
N GLY A 1012 46.60 -20.81 -19.69
CA GLY A 1012 46.53 -22.20 -20.13
C GLY A 1012 45.11 -22.75 -20.29
N TYR A 1013 44.10 -21.90 -20.53
CA TYR A 1013 42.71 -22.31 -20.71
C TYR A 1013 42.19 -21.98 -22.11
N MET A 1014 41.64 -22.98 -22.81
CA MET A 1014 41.07 -22.82 -24.15
C MET A 1014 39.54 -22.91 -24.11
N PRO A 1015 38.80 -21.95 -24.71
CA PRO A 1015 37.35 -22.08 -24.85
C PRO A 1015 37.03 -23.27 -25.77
N LYS A 1016 36.09 -24.12 -25.35
CA LYS A 1016 35.77 -25.38 -26.03
C LYS A 1016 34.34 -25.45 -26.49
N THR A 1017 33.41 -25.24 -25.56
CA THR A 1017 31.98 -25.31 -25.80
C THR A 1017 31.29 -24.15 -25.11
N ALA A 1018 30.13 -23.78 -25.62
CA ALA A 1018 29.23 -22.86 -24.94
C ALA A 1018 27.86 -23.52 -24.84
N LYS A 1019 27.10 -23.24 -23.79
CA LYS A 1019 25.73 -23.72 -23.62
C LYS A 1019 24.81 -22.53 -23.39
N ILE A 1020 23.72 -22.40 -24.14
CA ILE A 1020 22.83 -21.26 -24.01
C ILE A 1020 22.18 -21.31 -22.62
N ARG A 1021 22.41 -20.28 -21.81
CA ARG A 1021 21.77 -20.14 -20.50
C ARG A 1021 20.51 -19.29 -20.61
N PHE A 1022 20.63 -18.10 -21.19
CA PHE A 1022 19.51 -17.19 -21.38
C PHE A 1022 19.37 -16.81 -22.85
N ILE A 1023 18.12 -16.68 -23.29
CA ILE A 1023 17.76 -15.92 -24.47
C ILE A 1023 16.87 -14.78 -23.99
N VAL A 1024 17.26 -13.54 -24.29
CA VAL A 1024 16.57 -12.36 -23.78
C VAL A 1024 16.22 -11.40 -24.91
N TYR A 1025 15.12 -10.69 -24.75
CA TYR A 1025 14.72 -9.59 -25.61
C TYR A 1025 15.54 -8.34 -25.25
N TRP A 1026 16.12 -7.70 -26.26
CA TRP A 1026 16.90 -6.49 -26.14
C TRP A 1026 16.45 -5.48 -27.19
N GLN A 1027 16.38 -4.20 -26.79
CA GLN A 1027 16.05 -3.10 -27.67
C GLN A 1027 17.22 -2.13 -27.73
N LYS A 1028 17.63 -1.74 -28.93
CA LYS A 1028 18.64 -0.70 -29.12
C LYS A 1028 18.03 0.67 -28.81
N GLU A 1029 18.76 1.50 -28.08
CA GLU A 1029 18.34 2.88 -27.82
C GLU A 1029 18.09 3.63 -29.14
N GLY A 1030 16.90 4.26 -29.26
CA GLY A 1030 16.46 4.94 -30.47
C GLY A 1030 15.95 4.03 -31.60
N SER A 1031 15.85 2.71 -31.40
CA SER A 1031 15.24 1.77 -32.35
C SER A 1031 13.82 1.37 -31.94
N GLU A 1032 12.94 1.18 -32.92
CA GLU A 1032 11.56 0.70 -32.71
C GLU A 1032 11.43 -0.83 -32.60
N TYR A 1033 12.50 -1.58 -32.88
CA TYR A 1033 12.44 -3.05 -32.97
C TYR A 1033 13.22 -3.72 -31.83
N GLU A 1034 12.56 -4.66 -31.14
CA GLU A 1034 13.20 -5.59 -30.19
C GLU A 1034 13.80 -6.78 -30.95
N VAL A 1035 14.96 -7.26 -30.49
CA VAL A 1035 15.63 -8.46 -31.02
C VAL A 1035 15.97 -9.44 -29.90
N ARG A 1036 16.09 -10.73 -30.23
CA ARG A 1036 16.56 -11.77 -29.32
C ARG A 1036 18.07 -11.83 -29.32
N ILE A 1037 18.67 -11.83 -28.14
CA ILE A 1037 20.09 -12.06 -27.96
C ILE A 1037 20.33 -13.34 -27.17
N VAL A 1038 21.46 -13.98 -27.45
CA VAL A 1038 21.86 -15.24 -26.82
C VAL A 1038 22.95 -14.95 -25.78
N LEU A 1039 22.76 -15.42 -24.55
CA LEU A 1039 23.71 -15.27 -23.45
C LEU A 1039 24.10 -16.66 -22.92
N PRO A 1040 25.20 -17.26 -23.42
CA PRO A 1040 25.60 -18.60 -23.03
C PRO A 1040 26.51 -18.62 -21.79
N GLU A 1041 26.65 -19.80 -21.21
CA GLU A 1041 27.81 -20.17 -20.38
C GLU A 1041 28.92 -20.68 -21.30
N LEU A 1042 30.10 -20.09 -21.21
CA LEU A 1042 31.29 -20.48 -21.96
C LEU A 1042 32.18 -21.38 -21.10
N TYR A 1043 32.51 -22.56 -21.61
CA TYR A 1043 33.34 -23.56 -20.94
C TYR A 1043 34.75 -23.56 -21.53
N PHE A 1044 35.75 -23.48 -20.66
CA PHE A 1044 37.17 -23.55 -20.96
C PHE A 1044 37.77 -24.85 -20.44
N GLU A 1045 38.73 -25.42 -21.17
CA GLU A 1045 39.53 -26.57 -20.74
C GLU A 1045 40.99 -26.17 -20.57
N GLY A 1046 41.59 -26.63 -19.49
CA GLY A 1046 43.02 -26.46 -19.23
C GLY A 1046 43.85 -27.28 -20.23
N THR A 1047 44.89 -26.68 -20.79
CA THR A 1047 45.82 -27.32 -21.72
C THR A 1047 47.02 -27.98 -21.01
N TYR A 1048 46.95 -28.14 -19.69
CA TYR A 1048 47.96 -28.86 -18.93
C TYR A 1048 47.93 -30.33 -19.38
N SER A 1049 48.98 -30.80 -20.04
CA SER A 1049 49.16 -32.21 -20.38
C SER A 1049 48.95 -33.05 -19.11
N ILE A 1050 47.99 -33.99 -19.17
CA ILE A 1050 47.66 -34.92 -18.09
C ILE A 1050 48.91 -35.68 -17.65
#